data_AF-A0A3R7Q3I4-F1
#
_entry.id   AF-A0A3R7Q3I4-F1
#
_cell.length_a   1.000
_cell.length_b   1.000
_cell.length_c   1.000
_cell.angle_alpha   90.00
_cell.angle_beta   90.00
_cell.angle_gamma   90.00
#
_symmetry.space_group_name_H-M   'P 1'
#
loop_
_entity.id
_entity.type
_entity.pdbx_description
1 polymer ?
#
loop_
_entity_poly.entity_id
_entity_poly.type
_entity_poly.pdbx_seq_one_letter_code
_entity_poly.pdbx_strand_id
1 'polypeptide(L)'
;MSMAASSPTEEPRACPRDCVCEDAPMRAASFVLTWMTSWGEDDLPEVHPNEAVEVADGVKSTTAADAGVNVDAVGLHATCALMADTNLTLLLQELPSRTMVLSVLQAAGSNLVVLEAEHLSSLSNLRALHLQGYAVRRARQVSGYMSNRVLEMVNHKKKAARIEEDQQNLTLAMSEDALMSLNQLQLLDLQFVRLVAAMEGGRPRRQTRPLATSTLLDVPLPDFLSMTDQVPDLNLPPELKASSPVSSSPPESGEEILFVPLDGGEESIVPYEVFKAESEAVLAPFAAQSELKYLRVAHAKLDRVGPELLTGLSNLHTLTLEHNHIKILPPAMFTPTPKLRHLSLAHNNILALEGESLAGLDNLLTLDLDSNKLDRLGPASFPGLPSIATIRMIDNPLTHIFPFTFSNVNGTEQLFIGSRDVSAELHTDTFRELDSLTTLVIENTTLLSLSRAMLEGMPTLKDLTIHGHVTYIDFDAFTATPNLETLTLSHCHLKKLSLDAFFGLKNLQYLDLSHNGLDEISPGTFDHLSSLRELYLHHNNLTTLPLGIFVPTPVKLIQLHENPWHCTCDLMQLRPVLTNKVRRRHNMVCRWNEKLGTVCTNERPVRLRYDNRVAPLCNTPSQFRHNDIFQVTHKRLKCPKHFERSPRNRRSRDARRHVRPTVDRRRIS
;
A
#
# COMPACT_ATOMS: atom_id res chain seq x y z
N MET A 1 43.22 -53.61 30.10
CA MET A 1 43.02 -52.14 30.17
C MET A 1 42.54 -51.66 28.81
N SER A 2 41.25 -51.37 28.70
CA SER A 2 40.66 -50.62 27.59
C SER A 2 39.49 -49.86 28.21
N MET A 3 39.60 -48.53 28.14
CA MET A 3 38.70 -47.57 28.75
C MET A 3 37.38 -47.52 27.96
N ALA A 4 36.27 -47.59 28.69
CA ALA A 4 34.96 -47.20 28.21
C ALA A 4 34.86 -45.67 28.24
N ALA A 5 34.66 -45.06 27.07
CA ALA A 5 34.27 -43.66 26.96
C ALA A 5 32.74 -43.59 26.85
N SER A 6 32.16 -42.84 27.77
CA SER A 6 30.75 -42.50 27.93
C SER A 6 30.17 -41.82 26.68
N SER A 7 29.05 -42.35 26.18
CA SER A 7 28.11 -41.63 25.33
C SER A 7 27.38 -40.55 26.17
N PRO A 8 27.20 -39.32 25.66
CA PRO A 8 26.29 -38.38 26.30
C PRO A 8 24.86 -38.84 26.05
N THR A 9 24.12 -38.92 27.14
CA THR A 9 22.69 -39.21 27.24
C THR A 9 21.87 -38.24 26.38
N GLU A 10 21.15 -38.77 25.39
CA GLU A 10 20.05 -38.07 24.72
C GLU A 10 18.98 -37.71 25.77
N GLU A 11 18.80 -36.42 26.05
CA GLU A 11 17.60 -35.94 26.73
C GLU A 11 16.37 -36.27 25.86
N PRO A 12 15.26 -36.76 26.45
CA PRO A 12 14.11 -37.16 25.67
C PRO A 12 13.49 -35.92 25.02
N ARG A 13 13.37 -35.96 23.69
CA ARG A 13 12.60 -35.00 22.87
C ARG A 13 11.12 -35.07 23.27
N ALA A 14 10.74 -34.46 24.38
CA ALA A 14 9.35 -34.35 24.81
C ALA A 14 8.70 -33.16 24.09
N CYS A 15 8.42 -33.34 22.81
CA CYS A 15 7.46 -32.48 22.12
C CYS A 15 6.06 -33.11 22.27
N PRO A 16 5.01 -32.36 22.66
CA PRO A 16 3.66 -32.89 22.78
C PRO A 16 3.17 -33.52 21.48
N ARG A 17 2.28 -34.51 21.56
CA ARG A 17 1.80 -35.27 20.38
C ARG A 17 1.11 -34.39 19.32
N ASP A 18 0.44 -33.33 19.76
CA ASP A 18 -0.27 -32.39 18.89
C ASP A 18 0.60 -31.21 18.44
N CYS A 19 1.90 -31.25 18.74
CA CYS A 19 2.87 -30.24 18.37
C CYS A 19 4.02 -30.80 17.51
N VAL A 20 4.57 -29.96 16.66
CA VAL A 20 5.82 -30.20 15.94
C VAL A 20 6.85 -29.24 16.50
N CYS A 21 7.95 -29.77 17.01
CA CYS A 21 9.05 -28.98 17.58
C CYS A 21 10.32 -29.16 16.77
N GLU A 22 10.97 -28.04 16.41
CA GLU A 22 12.23 -28.03 15.66
C GLU A 22 13.12 -26.88 16.16
N ASP A 23 14.43 -27.10 16.24
CA ASP A 23 15.38 -26.02 16.52
C ASP A 23 15.67 -25.27 15.22
N ALA A 24 15.25 -24.00 15.14
CA ALA A 24 15.33 -23.19 13.93
C ALA A 24 15.60 -21.71 14.28
N PRO A 25 16.10 -20.88 13.34
CA PRO A 25 16.17 -19.44 13.53
C PRO A 25 14.77 -18.82 13.47
N MET A 26 14.53 -17.74 14.21
CA MET A 26 13.21 -17.08 14.29
C MET A 26 12.61 -16.76 12.91
N ARG A 27 13.43 -16.35 11.93
CA ARG A 27 13.01 -16.10 10.53
C ARG A 27 12.40 -17.30 9.80
N ALA A 28 12.63 -18.53 10.28
CA ALA A 28 12.06 -19.74 9.68
C ALA A 28 10.54 -19.84 9.93
N ALA A 29 10.00 -19.13 10.92
CA ALA A 29 8.57 -19.05 11.15
C ALA A 29 7.90 -18.18 10.09
N SER A 30 6.83 -18.68 9.48
CA SER A 30 6.20 -18.01 8.33
C SER A 30 5.62 -16.64 8.64
N PHE A 31 5.11 -16.43 9.86
CA PHE A 31 4.56 -15.13 10.27
C PHE A 31 5.68 -14.09 10.49
N VAL A 32 6.84 -14.51 11.01
CA VAL A 32 8.04 -13.68 11.12
C VAL A 32 8.55 -13.31 9.73
N LEU A 33 8.60 -14.27 8.80
CA LEU A 33 8.93 -13.99 7.41
C LEU A 33 7.94 -13.00 6.78
N THR A 34 6.63 -13.16 7.06
CA THR A 34 5.60 -12.26 6.56
C THR A 34 5.84 -10.83 7.06
N TRP A 35 6.14 -10.64 8.35
CA TRP A 35 6.55 -9.36 8.92
C TRP A 35 7.80 -8.78 8.25
N MET A 36 8.83 -9.60 8.05
CA MET A 36 10.06 -9.16 7.37
C MET A 36 9.79 -8.67 5.93
N THR A 37 8.75 -9.21 5.28
CA THR A 37 8.39 -8.88 3.89
C THR A 37 7.22 -7.92 3.76
N SER A 38 6.54 -7.55 4.85
CA SER A 38 5.30 -6.76 4.78
C SER A 38 5.53 -5.31 4.38
N TRP A 39 6.76 -4.84 4.52
CA TRP A 39 7.22 -3.50 4.14
C TRP A 39 8.46 -3.69 3.25
N GLY A 40 8.50 -2.99 2.11
CA GLY A 40 9.35 -3.36 0.98
C GLY A 40 10.85 -3.18 1.23
N GLU A 41 11.70 -3.80 0.41
CA GLU A 41 13.12 -3.42 0.30
C GLU A 41 13.30 -1.96 -0.19
N ASP A 42 12.24 -1.33 -0.73
CA ASP A 42 12.21 0.03 -1.27
C ASP A 42 11.82 1.11 -0.23
N ASP A 43 11.52 0.74 1.02
CA ASP A 43 11.17 1.66 2.13
C ASP A 43 12.40 2.03 3.00
N LEU A 44 13.63 1.84 2.49
CA LEU A 44 14.86 2.19 3.21
C LEU A 44 15.25 3.65 2.95
N PRO A 45 15.13 4.58 3.92
CA PRO A 45 15.92 5.79 3.90
C PRO A 45 17.42 5.43 4.01
N GLU A 46 18.29 6.15 3.29
CA GLU A 46 19.72 6.09 3.54
C GLU A 46 19.98 6.46 5.01
N VAL A 47 20.39 5.46 5.82
CA VAL A 47 20.67 5.64 7.23
C VAL A 47 21.83 6.64 7.40
N HIS A 48 21.58 7.73 8.13
CA HIS A 48 22.64 8.64 8.59
C HIS A 48 23.68 7.87 9.45
N PRO A 49 24.99 8.10 9.25
CA PRO A 49 26.06 7.20 9.72
C PRO A 49 26.33 7.15 11.23
N ASN A 50 25.46 7.69 12.09
CA ASN A 50 25.74 7.81 13.53
C ASN A 50 25.02 6.81 14.44
N GLU A 51 24.20 5.90 13.91
CA GLU A 51 23.54 4.83 14.70
C GLU A 51 23.76 3.40 14.16
N ALA A 52 24.58 3.24 13.12
CA ALA A 52 24.93 1.92 12.63
C ALA A 52 25.87 1.21 13.61
N VAL A 53 25.34 0.18 14.29
CA VAL A 53 26.17 -0.87 14.89
C VAL A 53 26.98 -1.51 13.76
N GLU A 54 28.31 -1.49 13.88
CA GLU A 54 29.23 -2.10 12.92
C GLU A 54 28.87 -3.58 12.66
N VAL A 55 28.21 -3.85 11.53
CA VAL A 55 28.05 -5.21 11.00
C VAL A 55 29.03 -5.36 9.85
N ALA A 56 30.06 -6.17 10.09
CA ALA A 56 31.08 -6.53 9.12
C ALA A 56 30.46 -7.26 7.90
N ASP A 57 30.88 -6.82 6.71
CA ASP A 57 30.84 -7.50 5.41
C ASP A 57 29.60 -8.36 5.07
N GLY A 58 28.64 -7.72 4.41
CA GLY A 58 27.99 -8.30 3.23
C GLY A 58 26.80 -9.24 3.44
N VAL A 59 25.72 -8.79 4.11
CA VAL A 59 24.34 -9.26 3.90
C VAL A 59 23.35 -8.10 4.18
N LYS A 60 22.32 -8.00 3.35
CA LYS A 60 21.26 -6.98 3.25
C LYS A 60 20.60 -6.58 4.58
N SER A 61 20.46 -5.27 4.83
CA SER A 61 19.62 -4.72 5.89
C SER A 61 18.15 -4.99 5.58
N THR A 62 17.49 -5.74 6.46
CA THR A 62 16.07 -6.08 6.41
C THR A 62 15.31 -5.24 7.45
N THR A 63 14.04 -4.93 7.21
CA THR A 63 13.06 -4.31 8.15
C THR A 63 13.14 -4.78 9.61
N ALA A 64 13.58 -6.03 9.86
CA ALA A 64 13.81 -6.58 11.19
C ALA A 64 15.01 -5.97 11.96
N ALA A 65 16.05 -5.53 11.26
CA ALA A 65 17.22 -4.86 11.85
C ALA A 65 16.85 -3.45 12.34
N ASP A 66 15.98 -2.76 11.59
CA ASP A 66 15.47 -1.43 11.95
C ASP A 66 14.59 -1.45 13.21
N ALA A 67 13.91 -2.57 13.47
CA ALA A 67 13.19 -2.81 14.72
C ALA A 67 14.10 -3.36 15.84
N GLY A 68 15.35 -3.74 15.56
CA GLY A 68 16.30 -4.32 16.52
C GLY A 68 15.93 -5.73 17.01
N VAL A 69 15.32 -6.57 16.16
CA VAL A 69 15.00 -7.97 16.48
C VAL A 69 16.07 -8.89 15.90
N ASN A 70 16.66 -9.74 16.73
CA ASN A 70 17.62 -10.75 16.25
C ASN A 70 16.88 -11.96 15.66
N VAL A 71 16.54 -11.89 14.38
CA VAL A 71 15.81 -12.95 13.65
C VAL A 71 16.64 -14.19 13.32
N ASP A 72 17.96 -14.11 13.47
CA ASP A 72 18.92 -15.21 13.27
C ASP A 72 19.18 -16.02 14.55
N ALA A 73 18.64 -15.57 15.69
CA ALA A 73 18.70 -16.33 16.93
C ALA A 73 18.01 -17.70 16.75
N VAL A 74 18.78 -18.77 16.99
CA VAL A 74 18.30 -20.15 16.93
C VAL A 74 17.67 -20.52 18.27
N GLY A 75 16.45 -21.05 18.22
CA GLY A 75 15.73 -21.51 19.39
C GLY A 75 14.73 -22.61 19.03
N LEU A 76 14.05 -23.14 20.04
CA LEU A 76 13.02 -24.15 19.82
C LEU A 76 11.75 -23.48 19.27
N HIS A 77 11.34 -23.91 18.07
CA HIS A 77 10.08 -23.54 17.44
C HIS A 77 9.07 -24.65 17.69
N ALA A 78 7.92 -24.30 18.28
CA ALA A 78 6.80 -25.22 18.48
C ALA A 78 5.60 -24.77 17.66
N THR A 79 5.06 -25.66 16.82
CA THR A 79 3.79 -25.45 16.10
C THR A 79 2.78 -26.48 16.57
N CYS A 80 1.72 -26.04 17.23
CA CYS A 80 0.72 -26.88 17.87
C CYS A 80 -0.65 -26.72 17.21
N ALA A 81 -1.41 -27.82 17.11
CA ALA A 81 -2.77 -27.82 16.60
C ALA A 81 -3.78 -28.08 17.73
N LEU A 82 -4.76 -27.18 17.89
CA LEU A 82 -5.87 -27.37 18.83
C LEU A 82 -7.00 -28.13 18.13
N MET A 83 -7.21 -29.38 18.55
CA MET A 83 -8.29 -30.26 18.12
C MET A 83 -9.46 -30.19 19.12
N ALA A 84 -10.61 -30.79 18.78
CA ALA A 84 -11.81 -30.75 19.63
C ALA A 84 -11.64 -31.43 21.01
N ASP A 85 -10.70 -32.36 21.11
CA ASP A 85 -10.36 -33.15 22.29
C ASP A 85 -9.08 -32.67 23.00
N THR A 86 -8.44 -31.61 22.50
CA THR A 86 -7.18 -31.11 23.07
C THR A 86 -7.43 -30.35 24.37
N ASN A 87 -6.80 -30.79 25.46
CA ASN A 87 -6.74 -30.03 26.70
C ASN A 87 -5.63 -28.98 26.58
N LEU A 88 -6.01 -27.71 26.43
CA LEU A 88 -5.10 -26.59 26.21
C LEU A 88 -4.06 -26.44 27.34
N THR A 89 -4.50 -26.59 28.59
CA THR A 89 -3.64 -26.45 29.78
C THR A 89 -2.54 -27.49 29.78
N LEU A 90 -2.88 -28.76 29.51
CA LEU A 90 -1.89 -29.83 29.43
C LEU A 90 -0.94 -29.63 28.24
N LEU A 91 -1.47 -29.25 27.07
CA LEU A 91 -0.66 -29.06 25.87
C LEU A 91 0.44 -28.00 26.06
N LEU A 92 0.07 -26.85 26.63
CA LEU A 92 0.99 -25.72 26.80
C LEU A 92 1.93 -25.90 28.00
N GLN A 93 1.51 -26.59 29.06
CA GLN A 93 2.39 -26.93 30.19
C GLN A 93 3.43 -27.99 29.84
N GLU A 94 3.16 -28.89 28.89
CA GLU A 94 4.12 -29.90 28.42
C GLU A 94 5.21 -29.32 27.49
N LEU A 95 5.04 -28.09 26.98
CA LEU A 95 6.03 -27.47 26.11
C LEU A 95 7.32 -27.14 26.89
N PRO A 96 8.51 -27.35 26.28
CA PRO A 96 9.77 -27.01 26.92
C PRO A 96 9.85 -25.51 27.24
N SER A 97 10.32 -25.15 28.44
CA SER A 97 10.53 -23.74 28.84
C SER A 97 11.56 -22.99 27.98
N ARG A 98 12.37 -23.70 27.18
CA ARG A 98 13.29 -23.13 26.17
C ARG A 98 12.60 -22.74 24.85
N THR A 99 11.28 -22.91 24.74
CA THR A 99 10.51 -22.55 23.53
C THR A 99 10.64 -21.05 23.28
N MET A 100 11.17 -20.70 22.12
CA MET A 100 11.39 -19.31 21.70
C MET A 100 10.26 -18.81 20.80
N VAL A 101 9.74 -19.69 19.94
CA VAL A 101 8.66 -19.37 18.99
C VAL A 101 7.54 -20.37 19.16
N LEU A 102 6.31 -19.88 19.32
CA LEU A 102 5.11 -20.71 19.47
C LEU A 102 4.07 -20.30 18.41
N SER A 103 3.55 -21.28 17.68
CA SER A 103 2.43 -21.12 16.76
C SER A 103 1.31 -22.07 17.16
N VAL A 104 0.13 -21.53 17.50
CA VAL A 104 -1.05 -22.32 17.89
C VAL A 104 -2.14 -22.16 16.84
N LEU A 105 -2.55 -23.28 16.26
CA LEU A 105 -3.50 -23.32 15.14
C LEU A 105 -4.77 -24.07 15.55
N GLN A 106 -5.93 -23.42 15.48
CA GLN A 106 -7.20 -24.05 15.83
C GLN A 106 -7.81 -24.81 14.64
N ALA A 107 -8.15 -26.09 14.84
CA ALA A 107 -8.80 -26.92 13.83
C ALA A 107 -10.32 -26.73 13.76
N ALA A 108 -10.90 -27.11 12.63
CA ALA A 108 -12.34 -27.05 12.37
C ALA A 108 -13.14 -27.90 13.38
N GLY A 109 -14.20 -27.33 13.96
CA GLY A 109 -15.10 -28.04 14.87
C GLY A 109 -14.54 -28.24 16.29
N SER A 110 -13.48 -27.51 16.66
CA SER A 110 -13.03 -27.38 18.04
C SER A 110 -13.98 -26.49 18.85
N ASN A 111 -14.00 -26.70 20.17
CA ASN A 111 -14.82 -25.91 21.09
C ASN A 111 -14.26 -24.48 21.23
N LEU A 112 -15.03 -23.60 21.85
CA LEU A 112 -14.52 -22.30 22.30
C LEU A 112 -13.33 -22.53 23.25
N VAL A 113 -12.17 -22.00 22.89
CA VAL A 113 -10.94 -22.04 23.70
C VAL A 113 -10.62 -20.62 24.15
N VAL A 114 -10.42 -20.43 25.44
CA VAL A 114 -9.96 -19.16 26.03
C VAL A 114 -8.54 -19.35 26.54
N LEU A 115 -7.59 -18.59 26.00
CA LEU A 115 -6.24 -18.49 26.54
C LEU A 115 -6.25 -17.53 27.71
N GLU A 116 -5.63 -17.94 28.82
CA GLU A 116 -5.61 -17.26 30.12
C GLU A 116 -4.17 -17.24 30.64
N ALA A 117 -3.88 -16.43 31.66
CA ALA A 117 -2.51 -16.22 32.14
C ALA A 117 -1.81 -17.53 32.56
N GLU A 118 -2.56 -18.45 33.17
CA GLU A 118 -2.03 -19.74 33.63
C GLU A 118 -1.45 -20.60 32.49
N HIS A 119 -2.03 -20.48 31.30
CA HIS A 119 -1.68 -21.28 30.13
C HIS A 119 -0.30 -20.94 29.55
N LEU A 120 0.13 -19.68 29.64
CA LEU A 120 1.40 -19.20 29.06
C LEU A 120 2.48 -18.92 30.12
N SER A 121 2.15 -19.11 31.41
CA SER A 121 3.02 -18.82 32.54
C SER A 121 4.36 -19.59 32.54
N SER A 122 4.40 -20.80 31.98
CA SER A 122 5.61 -21.64 31.90
C SER A 122 6.58 -21.23 30.78
N LEU A 123 6.13 -20.38 29.84
CA LEU A 123 6.85 -20.05 28.60
C LEU A 123 7.55 -18.68 28.66
N SER A 124 8.26 -18.39 29.74
CA SER A 124 8.89 -17.08 29.96
C SER A 124 9.96 -16.68 28.93
N ASN A 125 10.55 -17.65 28.20
CA ASN A 125 11.55 -17.40 27.14
C ASN A 125 10.93 -17.11 25.77
N LEU A 126 9.61 -17.06 25.67
CA LEU A 126 8.93 -16.86 24.40
C LEU A 126 9.19 -15.44 23.86
N ARG A 127 9.69 -15.38 22.62
CA ARG A 127 9.99 -14.12 21.92
C ARG A 127 9.02 -13.84 20.78
N ALA A 128 8.39 -14.88 20.22
CA ALA A 128 7.42 -14.73 19.16
C ALA A 128 6.23 -15.68 19.36
N LEU A 129 5.02 -15.13 19.28
CA LEU A 129 3.77 -15.86 19.47
C LEU A 129 2.84 -15.62 18.28
N HIS A 130 2.36 -16.70 17.68
CA HIS A 130 1.35 -16.69 16.62
C HIS A 130 0.13 -17.50 17.06
N LEU A 131 -1.04 -16.87 17.07
CA LEU A 131 -2.31 -17.50 17.38
C LEU A 131 -3.24 -17.40 16.18
N GLN A 132 -3.71 -18.54 15.68
CA GLN A 132 -4.61 -18.60 14.54
C GLN A 132 -5.87 -19.39 14.88
N GLY A 133 -6.99 -18.66 14.99
CA GLY A 133 -8.32 -19.24 15.11
C GLY A 133 -8.80 -19.90 13.82
N TYR A 134 -9.86 -20.70 13.92
CA TYR A 134 -10.44 -21.37 12.77
C TYR A 134 -11.24 -20.39 11.88
N ALA A 135 -10.93 -20.38 10.58
CA ALA A 135 -11.69 -19.64 9.57
C ALA A 135 -12.45 -20.60 8.66
N VAL A 136 -13.79 -20.55 8.67
CA VAL A 136 -14.64 -21.25 7.70
C VAL A 136 -14.42 -20.62 6.33
N ARG A 137 -13.53 -21.19 5.49
CA ARG A 137 -13.28 -20.65 4.15
C ARG A 137 -14.18 -21.28 3.08
N ARG A 138 -14.91 -20.42 2.36
CA ARG A 138 -15.12 -20.62 0.91
C ARG A 138 -13.75 -20.62 0.22
N ALA A 139 -13.55 -21.58 -0.67
CA ALA A 139 -12.26 -22.04 -1.16
C ALA A 139 -11.40 -20.99 -1.89
N ARG A 140 -10.07 -21.25 -1.87
CA ARG A 140 -8.97 -20.68 -2.70
C ARG A 140 -8.22 -19.45 -2.17
N GLN A 141 -7.48 -19.55 -1.04
CA GLN A 141 -6.21 -18.78 -0.85
C GLN A 141 -5.42 -19.12 0.44
N VAL A 142 -5.41 -20.36 0.94
CA VAL A 142 -4.44 -20.77 1.98
C VAL A 142 -3.67 -21.94 1.42
N SER A 143 -2.59 -21.67 0.68
CA SER A 143 -1.71 -22.72 0.15
C SER A 143 -0.22 -22.39 0.31
N GLY A 144 0.13 -21.41 1.15
CA GLY A 144 1.54 -21.05 1.40
C GLY A 144 2.12 -21.53 2.74
N TYR A 145 1.27 -21.89 3.70
CA TYR A 145 1.63 -21.75 5.13
C TYR A 145 1.76 -23.04 5.93
N MET A 146 1.78 -24.23 5.33
CA MET A 146 1.85 -25.46 6.12
C MET A 146 2.84 -26.48 5.58
N SER A 147 3.61 -27.06 6.49
CA SER A 147 4.20 -28.38 6.29
C SER A 147 3.07 -29.38 6.01
N ASN A 148 3.25 -30.23 4.99
CA ASN A 148 2.26 -31.23 4.57
C ASN A 148 1.74 -32.08 5.75
N ARG A 149 2.57 -32.31 6.79
CA ARG A 149 2.18 -33.06 7.99
C ARG A 149 1.12 -32.36 8.85
N VAL A 150 1.23 -31.05 9.08
CA VAL A 150 0.25 -30.29 9.90
C VAL A 150 -1.04 -30.06 9.12
N LEU A 151 -0.92 -29.82 7.81
CA LEU A 151 -2.06 -29.72 6.90
C LEU A 151 -2.84 -31.04 6.83
N GLU A 152 -2.15 -32.20 6.84
CA GLU A 152 -2.76 -33.53 6.92
C GLU A 152 -3.48 -33.75 8.26
N MET A 153 -2.91 -33.33 9.40
CA MET A 153 -3.54 -33.40 10.72
C MET A 153 -4.83 -32.57 10.80
N VAL A 154 -4.83 -31.34 10.28
CA VAL A 154 -6.01 -30.46 10.26
C VAL A 154 -7.08 -30.93 9.26
N ASN A 155 -6.69 -31.57 8.16
CA ASN A 155 -7.62 -32.01 7.10
C ASN A 155 -8.26 -33.38 7.34
N HIS A 156 -7.75 -34.23 8.24
CA HIS A 156 -8.17 -35.63 8.37
C HIS A 156 -9.61 -35.85 8.89
N LYS A 157 -10.30 -34.80 9.37
CA LYS A 157 -11.71 -34.86 9.83
C LYS A 157 -12.72 -34.10 8.94
N LYS A 158 -12.35 -33.73 7.70
CA LYS A 158 -13.26 -33.03 6.74
C LYS A 158 -14.52 -33.80 6.31
N LYS A 159 -14.67 -35.08 6.65
CA LYS A 159 -15.77 -35.93 6.15
C LYS A 159 -17.08 -35.86 6.95
N ALA A 160 -17.16 -35.13 8.07
CA ALA A 160 -18.31 -35.24 8.98
C ALA A 160 -19.10 -33.95 9.28
N ALA A 161 -18.67 -32.75 8.85
CA ALA A 161 -19.36 -31.52 9.21
C ALA A 161 -19.88 -30.76 7.97
N ARG A 162 -21.09 -31.13 7.52
CA ARG A 162 -22.00 -30.18 6.86
C ARG A 162 -22.79 -29.54 7.99
N ILE A 163 -22.31 -28.40 8.50
CA ILE A 163 -23.03 -27.59 9.50
C ILE A 163 -23.21 -26.19 8.92
N GLU A 164 -24.38 -25.66 9.19
CA GLU A 164 -25.05 -24.48 8.64
C GLU A 164 -24.21 -23.19 8.65
N GLU A 165 -24.53 -22.34 7.68
CA GLU A 165 -23.72 -21.22 7.17
C GLU A 165 -23.82 -19.91 8.01
N ASP A 166 -24.34 -19.94 9.26
CA ASP A 166 -24.91 -18.72 9.86
C ASP A 166 -24.34 -18.20 11.19
N GLN A 167 -23.24 -18.74 11.74
CA GLN A 167 -22.55 -18.07 12.85
C GLN A 167 -21.03 -18.12 12.72
N GLN A 168 -20.45 -16.99 12.30
CA GLN A 168 -19.02 -16.68 12.37
C GLN A 168 -18.54 -16.55 13.83
N ASN A 169 -18.78 -17.53 14.70
CA ASN A 169 -18.29 -17.43 16.07
C ASN A 169 -16.79 -17.72 16.06
N LEU A 170 -15.98 -16.70 16.36
CA LEU A 170 -14.55 -16.88 16.63
C LEU A 170 -14.44 -17.83 17.82
N THR A 171 -13.89 -19.02 17.59
CA THR A 171 -13.78 -20.09 18.58
C THR A 171 -12.49 -20.03 19.40
N LEU A 172 -11.56 -19.13 19.06
CA LEU A 172 -10.37 -18.86 19.87
C LEU A 172 -10.48 -17.46 20.46
N ALA A 173 -10.38 -17.39 21.78
CA ALA A 173 -10.39 -16.15 22.55
C ALA A 173 -9.12 -16.05 23.39
N MET A 174 -8.70 -14.82 23.66
CA MET A 174 -7.59 -14.50 24.57
C MET A 174 -8.12 -13.54 25.62
N SER A 175 -7.91 -13.90 26.88
CA SER A 175 -8.22 -13.02 28.01
C SER A 175 -7.21 -11.88 28.11
N GLU A 176 -7.61 -10.81 28.79
CA GLU A 176 -6.79 -9.62 29.04
C GLU A 176 -5.48 -9.93 29.77
N ASP A 177 -5.49 -10.91 30.68
CA ASP A 177 -4.35 -11.30 31.49
C ASP A 177 -3.44 -12.35 30.83
N ALA A 178 -3.83 -12.92 29.68
CA ALA A 178 -3.15 -14.05 29.06
C ALA A 178 -1.65 -13.82 28.77
N LEU A 179 -1.27 -12.58 28.45
CA LEU A 179 0.10 -12.24 28.08
C LEU A 179 0.93 -11.70 29.25
N MET A 180 0.35 -11.51 30.45
CA MET A 180 0.98 -10.82 31.58
C MET A 180 2.31 -11.45 32.03
N SER A 181 2.54 -12.74 31.78
CA SER A 181 3.79 -13.43 32.12
C SER A 181 4.89 -13.33 31.05
N LEU A 182 4.56 -12.84 29.85
CA LEU A 182 5.44 -12.86 28.66
C LEU A 182 6.13 -11.51 28.41
N ASN A 183 6.97 -11.09 29.36
CA ASN A 183 7.60 -9.76 29.33
C ASN A 183 8.70 -9.60 28.25
N GLN A 184 9.20 -10.70 27.68
CA GLN A 184 10.23 -10.70 26.64
C GLN A 184 9.67 -10.88 25.22
N LEU A 185 8.35 -10.84 25.07
CA LEU A 185 7.68 -11.05 23.79
C LEU A 185 7.99 -9.87 22.85
N GLN A 186 8.56 -10.17 21.68
CA GLN A 186 8.95 -9.18 20.68
C GLN A 186 7.98 -9.14 19.49
N LEU A 187 7.43 -10.29 19.11
CA LEU A 187 6.53 -10.44 17.95
C LEU A 187 5.23 -11.13 18.37
N LEU A 188 4.09 -10.53 18.05
CA LEU A 188 2.77 -11.09 18.32
C LEU A 188 1.88 -11.01 17.06
N ASP A 189 1.41 -12.15 16.57
CA ASP A 189 0.45 -12.25 15.46
C ASP A 189 -0.82 -12.97 15.93
N LEU A 190 -1.94 -12.26 15.89
CA LEU A 190 -3.27 -12.72 16.26
C LEU A 190 -4.17 -12.71 15.02
N GLN A 191 -4.59 -13.89 14.55
CA GLN A 191 -5.48 -14.03 13.41
C GLN A 191 -6.74 -14.80 13.79
N PHE A 192 -7.92 -14.23 13.54
CA PHE A 192 -9.20 -14.85 13.94
C PHE A 192 -9.27 -15.15 15.45
N VAL A 193 -8.66 -14.29 16.28
CA VAL A 193 -8.67 -14.40 17.74
C VAL A 193 -9.55 -13.30 18.32
N ARG A 194 -10.48 -13.66 19.21
CA ARG A 194 -11.30 -12.70 19.92
C ARG A 194 -10.59 -12.24 21.20
N LEU A 195 -10.50 -10.93 21.40
CA LEU A 195 -10.02 -10.37 22.67
C LEU A 195 -11.19 -10.26 23.66
N VAL A 196 -11.01 -10.70 24.91
CA VAL A 196 -12.06 -10.76 25.94
C VAL A 196 -11.51 -10.26 27.28
N ALA A 197 -12.33 -9.55 28.05
CA ALA A 197 -11.97 -9.12 29.42
C ALA A 197 -11.78 -10.33 30.36
N ALA A 198 -10.99 -10.14 31.43
CA ALA A 198 -10.72 -11.20 32.41
C ALA A 198 -12.02 -11.79 33.02
N MET A 199 -12.04 -13.11 33.18
CA MET A 199 -13.19 -13.89 33.68
C MET A 199 -13.11 -14.03 35.21
N GLU A 200 -14.01 -13.41 35.98
CA GLU A 200 -14.16 -13.72 37.42
C GLU A 200 -15.14 -14.89 37.60
N GLY A 201 -14.67 -16.05 38.07
CA GLY A 201 -15.52 -17.16 38.50
C GLY A 201 -16.23 -17.94 37.38
N GLY A 202 -15.61 -18.07 36.20
CA GLY A 202 -16.16 -18.86 35.09
C GLY A 202 -17.35 -18.21 34.38
N ARG A 203 -17.61 -16.91 34.62
CA ARG A 203 -18.54 -16.10 33.84
C ARG A 203 -17.82 -14.87 33.30
N PRO A 204 -18.04 -14.48 32.04
CA PRO A 204 -17.55 -13.19 31.56
C PRO A 204 -18.19 -12.09 32.42
N ARG A 205 -17.42 -11.11 32.89
CA ARG A 205 -17.99 -9.82 33.32
C ARG A 205 -18.87 -9.36 32.17
N ARG A 206 -20.21 -9.32 32.39
CA ARG A 206 -21.29 -9.19 31.39
C ARG A 206 -20.86 -8.56 30.05
N GLN A 207 -20.34 -9.37 29.13
CA GLN A 207 -20.21 -9.04 27.72
C GLN A 207 -20.77 -10.17 26.88
N THR A 208 -22.09 -10.29 26.92
CA THR A 208 -22.85 -11.09 25.95
C THR A 208 -24.13 -10.34 25.58
N ARG A 209 -23.97 -9.21 24.90
CA ARG A 209 -24.92 -8.78 23.86
C ARG A 209 -24.11 -8.37 22.63
N PRO A 210 -24.57 -8.70 21.41
CA PRO A 210 -24.07 -8.01 20.23
C PRO A 210 -24.28 -6.51 20.43
N LEU A 211 -23.36 -5.67 19.96
CA LEU A 211 -23.69 -4.27 19.68
C LEU A 211 -24.88 -4.34 18.70
N ALA A 212 -26.08 -4.13 19.25
CA ALA A 212 -27.31 -4.20 18.50
C ALA A 212 -27.25 -3.12 17.42
N THR A 213 -27.51 -3.51 16.18
CA THR A 213 -27.96 -2.59 15.14
C THR A 213 -29.29 -1.98 15.57
N SER A 214 -29.26 -0.73 16.00
CA SER A 214 -30.39 0.18 15.82
C SER A 214 -29.87 1.61 15.69
N THR A 215 -29.94 2.06 14.45
CA THR A 215 -30.07 3.45 14.00
C THR A 215 -30.67 4.42 15.02
N LEU A 216 -30.00 5.55 15.21
CA LEU A 216 -30.54 6.92 15.22
C LEU A 216 -29.51 7.73 14.43
N LEU A 217 -29.73 7.92 13.13
CA LEU A 217 -30.42 9.07 12.52
C LEU A 217 -29.60 10.35 12.64
N ASP A 218 -29.16 10.82 11.47
CA ASP A 218 -29.30 12.20 11.02
C ASP A 218 -29.01 13.29 12.05
N VAL A 219 -27.73 13.61 12.21
CA VAL A 219 -27.39 15.03 12.35
C VAL A 219 -27.16 15.52 10.92
N PRO A 220 -28.02 16.40 10.37
CA PRO A 220 -27.70 17.04 9.10
C PRO A 220 -26.39 17.82 9.31
N LEU A 221 -25.39 17.54 8.47
CA LEU A 221 -24.32 18.50 8.24
C LEU A 221 -24.99 19.85 8.00
N PRO A 222 -24.59 20.93 8.69
CA PRO A 222 -25.19 22.24 8.41
C PRO A 222 -24.98 22.53 6.93
N ASP A 223 -26.11 22.76 6.24
CA ASP A 223 -26.15 23.26 4.88
C ASP A 223 -25.29 24.52 4.80
N PHE A 224 -24.08 24.41 4.26
CA PHE A 224 -23.43 25.56 3.66
C PHE A 224 -24.18 25.87 2.37
N LEU A 225 -25.30 26.56 2.54
CA LEU A 225 -26.02 27.20 1.46
C LEU A 225 -25.03 28.03 0.63
N SER A 226 -24.88 27.62 -0.62
CA SER A 226 -24.98 28.49 -1.80
C SER A 226 -25.23 29.96 -1.44
N MET A 227 -24.18 30.77 -1.44
CA MET A 227 -24.31 32.17 -1.80
C MET A 227 -23.44 32.43 -3.03
N THR A 228 -24.15 32.48 -4.15
CA THR A 228 -23.76 33.11 -5.41
C THR A 228 -23.10 34.46 -5.21
N ASP A 229 -22.09 34.71 -6.04
CA ASP A 229 -21.62 36.01 -6.55
C ASP A 229 -22.20 37.26 -5.88
N GLN A 230 -21.34 37.99 -5.17
CA GLN A 230 -21.12 39.43 -5.38
C GLN A 230 -19.95 39.93 -4.53
N VAL A 231 -18.90 40.36 -5.21
CA VAL A 231 -17.85 41.26 -4.69
C VAL A 231 -18.53 42.57 -4.23
N PRO A 232 -18.16 43.14 -3.07
CA PRO A 232 -17.64 44.50 -3.15
C PRO A 232 -16.48 44.83 -2.19
N ASP A 233 -15.77 45.86 -2.63
CA ASP A 233 -14.58 46.53 -2.11
C ASP A 233 -14.51 46.80 -0.60
N LEU A 234 -13.24 46.83 -0.16
CA LEU A 234 -12.73 47.47 1.04
C LEU A 234 -13.28 48.90 1.21
N ASN A 235 -13.80 49.20 2.42
CA ASN A 235 -13.59 50.46 3.13
C ASN A 235 -14.05 50.35 4.60
N LEU A 236 -13.08 50.33 5.53
CA LEU A 236 -13.21 50.90 6.89
C LEU A 236 -13.28 52.45 6.78
N PRO A 237 -13.67 53.28 7.79
CA PRO A 237 -13.65 53.10 9.26
C PRO A 237 -14.87 53.80 9.98
N PRO A 238 -14.77 54.46 11.17
CA PRO A 238 -14.60 53.95 12.54
C PRO A 238 -15.66 54.45 13.58
N GLU A 239 -15.57 53.90 14.80
CA GLU A 239 -15.89 54.52 16.11
C GLU A 239 -17.33 54.97 16.47
N LEU A 240 -17.83 54.50 17.63
CA LEU A 240 -18.09 55.38 18.78
C LEU A 240 -18.43 54.62 20.07
N LYS A 241 -17.96 55.22 21.17
CA LYS A 241 -17.86 54.76 22.55
C LYS A 241 -19.12 55.01 23.39
N ALA A 242 -19.16 54.29 24.53
CA ALA A 242 -19.77 54.65 25.83
C ALA A 242 -21.32 54.64 25.87
N SER A 243 -22.01 54.13 26.90
CA SER A 243 -21.79 54.26 28.35
C SER A 243 -22.77 53.34 29.12
N SER A 244 -22.36 52.92 30.31
CA SER A 244 -23.12 52.23 31.39
C SER A 244 -24.06 53.17 32.17
N PRO A 245 -24.71 52.79 33.30
CA PRO A 245 -25.37 51.52 33.72
C PRO A 245 -26.77 51.76 34.36
N VAL A 246 -27.69 50.77 34.36
CA VAL A 246 -28.74 50.65 35.42
C VAL A 246 -29.13 49.18 35.61
N SER A 247 -29.29 48.82 36.88
CA SER A 247 -29.62 47.53 37.49
C SER A 247 -30.98 46.92 37.13
N SER A 248 -31.04 45.60 36.94
CA SER A 248 -32.00 44.68 37.60
C SER A 248 -31.67 43.21 37.24
N SER A 249 -31.93 42.32 38.20
CA SER A 249 -31.58 40.89 38.30
C SER A 249 -32.40 39.96 37.35
N PRO A 250 -32.08 38.65 37.25
CA PRO A 250 -32.08 37.88 36.00
C PRO A 250 -33.41 37.19 35.64
N PRO A 251 -33.53 36.67 34.41
CA PRO A 251 -34.25 35.43 34.16
C PRO A 251 -33.31 34.36 33.56
N GLU A 252 -33.18 33.22 34.25
CA GLU A 252 -32.79 31.96 33.63
C GLU A 252 -34.03 31.39 32.92
N SER A 253 -34.01 31.32 31.59
CA SER A 253 -34.78 30.36 30.79
C SER A 253 -33.85 29.17 30.53
N GLY A 254 -34.11 27.95 30.98
CA GLY A 254 -35.37 27.24 30.83
C GLY A 254 -35.26 26.30 29.64
N GLU A 255 -34.39 25.28 29.73
CA GLU A 255 -34.40 24.14 28.82
C GLU A 255 -35.64 23.28 29.14
N GLU A 256 -36.54 23.15 28.16
CA GLU A 256 -37.72 22.29 28.26
C GLU A 256 -37.30 20.81 28.31
N ILE A 257 -37.43 20.20 29.49
CA ILE A 257 -37.37 18.75 29.67
C ILE A 257 -38.70 18.16 29.18
N LEU A 258 -38.66 17.40 28.09
CA LEU A 258 -39.81 16.64 27.59
C LEU A 258 -39.98 15.37 28.44
N PHE A 259 -41.04 15.31 29.25
CA PHE A 259 -41.40 14.11 30.01
C PHE A 259 -42.25 13.16 29.16
N VAL A 260 -41.81 11.92 29.02
CA VAL A 260 -42.67 10.78 28.65
C VAL A 260 -42.78 9.87 29.86
N PRO A 261 -43.98 9.59 30.41
CA PRO A 261 -44.12 8.66 31.51
C PRO A 261 -44.07 7.22 30.99
N LEU A 262 -43.18 6.40 31.54
CA LEU A 262 -43.26 4.95 31.44
C LEU A 262 -43.59 4.41 32.84
N ASP A 263 -44.75 3.76 32.91
CA ASP A 263 -45.19 3.01 34.08
C ASP A 263 -44.24 1.84 34.37
N GLY A 264 -43.85 1.72 35.65
CA GLY A 264 -43.75 0.43 36.33
C GLY A 264 -42.50 -0.42 36.07
N GLY A 265 -41.44 -0.14 36.82
CA GLY A 265 -40.33 -1.07 37.09
C GLY A 265 -39.08 -0.31 37.48
N GLU A 266 -38.60 -0.48 38.71
CA GLU A 266 -37.41 0.19 39.24
C GLU A 266 -36.16 -0.12 38.39
N GLU A 267 -35.87 0.74 37.42
CA GLU A 267 -34.53 0.90 36.85
C GLU A 267 -33.98 2.23 37.35
N SER A 268 -32.98 2.15 38.22
CA SER A 268 -32.25 3.34 38.65
C SER A 268 -31.64 4.02 37.43
N ILE A 269 -32.03 5.25 37.16
CA ILE A 269 -31.41 6.09 36.14
C ILE A 269 -29.96 6.34 36.57
N VAL A 270 -29.01 5.62 35.96
CA VAL A 270 -27.59 5.90 36.12
C VAL A 270 -27.25 7.11 35.25
N PRO A 271 -26.51 8.12 35.75
CA PRO A 271 -26.05 9.25 34.93
C PRO A 271 -25.37 8.76 33.65
N TYR A 272 -25.53 9.49 32.54
CA TYR A 272 -24.94 9.12 31.24
C TYR A 272 -23.43 8.83 31.33
N GLU A 273 -22.71 9.51 32.21
CA GLU A 273 -21.29 9.24 32.46
C GLU A 273 -21.02 7.89 33.15
N VAL A 274 -21.92 7.46 34.05
CA VAL A 274 -21.85 6.13 34.68
C VAL A 274 -22.25 5.05 33.69
N PHE A 275 -23.26 5.29 32.83
CA PHE A 275 -23.59 4.38 31.73
C PHE A 275 -22.45 4.27 30.70
N LYS A 276 -21.79 5.37 30.37
CA LYS A 276 -20.61 5.40 29.51
C LYS A 276 -19.46 4.59 30.12
N ALA A 277 -19.15 4.82 31.40
CA ALA A 277 -18.10 4.13 32.14
C ALA A 277 -18.40 2.64 32.41
N GLU A 278 -19.67 2.26 32.65
CA GLU A 278 -20.08 0.86 32.83
C GLU A 278 -20.20 0.10 31.48
N SER A 279 -20.37 0.81 30.36
CA SER A 279 -20.42 0.21 29.01
C SER A 279 -19.04 -0.03 28.37
N GLU A 280 -18.01 0.69 28.83
CA GLU A 280 -16.64 0.60 28.34
C GLU A 280 -15.78 -0.15 29.38
N ALA A 281 -15.89 -1.49 29.41
CA ALA A 281 -14.85 -2.30 30.02
C ALA A 281 -13.56 -2.06 29.20
N VAL A 282 -12.69 -1.22 29.75
CA VAL A 282 -11.40 -0.87 29.17
C VAL A 282 -10.54 -2.12 29.11
N LEU A 283 -10.38 -2.67 27.90
CA LEU A 283 -9.60 -3.88 27.66
C LEU A 283 -8.15 -3.47 27.33
N ALA A 284 -7.21 -3.78 28.22
CA ALA A 284 -5.78 -3.48 28.05
C ALA A 284 -4.94 -4.78 28.01
N PRO A 285 -5.11 -5.63 26.98
CA PRO A 285 -4.51 -6.97 26.94
C PRO A 285 -2.98 -6.93 26.69
N PHE A 286 -2.46 -5.75 26.35
CA PHE A 286 -1.06 -5.52 26.00
C PHE A 286 -0.27 -4.70 27.03
N ALA A 287 -0.86 -4.44 28.20
CA ALA A 287 -0.32 -3.53 29.21
C ALA A 287 1.08 -3.91 29.72
N ALA A 288 1.45 -5.20 29.72
CA ALA A 288 2.74 -5.69 30.20
C ALA A 288 3.80 -5.87 29.09
N GLN A 289 3.46 -5.60 27.83
CA GLN A 289 4.27 -5.97 26.66
C GLN A 289 5.20 -4.84 26.21
N SER A 290 6.07 -4.36 27.11
CA SER A 290 6.99 -3.24 26.82
C SER A 290 8.07 -3.55 25.78
N GLU A 291 8.43 -4.82 25.59
CA GLU A 291 9.45 -5.25 24.62
C GLU A 291 8.88 -5.58 23.24
N LEU A 292 7.56 -5.47 23.06
CA LEU A 292 6.89 -5.82 21.81
C LEU A 292 7.23 -4.81 20.73
N LYS A 293 7.68 -5.31 19.59
CA LYS A 293 8.12 -4.54 18.42
C LYS A 293 7.18 -4.68 17.24
N TYR A 294 6.52 -5.84 17.13
CA TYR A 294 5.53 -6.14 16.11
C TYR A 294 4.24 -6.66 16.75
N LEU A 295 3.12 -6.04 16.40
CA LEU A 295 1.79 -6.47 16.77
C LEU A 295 0.89 -6.54 15.53
N ARG A 296 0.36 -7.72 15.26
CA ARG A 296 -0.71 -7.92 14.28
C ARG A 296 -1.96 -8.45 14.94
N VAL A 297 -3.08 -7.79 14.69
CA VAL A 297 -4.41 -8.24 15.11
C VAL A 297 -5.33 -8.19 13.91
N ALA A 298 -5.51 -9.33 13.25
CA ALA A 298 -6.31 -9.46 12.03
C ALA A 298 -7.54 -10.33 12.24
N HIS A 299 -8.65 -9.97 11.60
CA HIS A 299 -9.92 -10.72 11.67
C HIS A 299 -10.45 -10.94 13.10
N ALA A 300 -10.13 -10.04 14.03
CA ALA A 300 -10.57 -10.10 15.43
C ALA A 300 -11.94 -9.45 15.65
N LYS A 301 -12.59 -8.95 14.58
CA LYS A 301 -13.88 -8.25 14.61
C LYS A 301 -13.87 -7.00 15.50
N LEU A 302 -12.73 -6.31 15.57
CA LEU A 302 -12.63 -5.05 16.29
C LEU A 302 -13.48 -3.98 15.59
N ASP A 303 -14.49 -3.42 16.26
CA ASP A 303 -15.33 -2.31 15.75
C ASP A 303 -14.96 -0.98 16.42
N ARG A 304 -14.69 -1.04 17.73
CA ARG A 304 -14.23 0.10 18.54
C ARG A 304 -12.85 -0.23 19.10
N VAL A 305 -11.95 0.73 18.97
CA VAL A 305 -10.58 0.63 19.47
C VAL A 305 -10.25 1.95 20.16
N GLY A 306 -9.62 1.88 21.34
CA GLY A 306 -9.23 3.03 22.15
C GLY A 306 -7.72 3.04 22.40
N PRO A 307 -7.15 4.15 22.91
CA PRO A 307 -5.74 4.20 23.31
C PRO A 307 -5.38 3.13 24.34
N GLU A 308 -6.36 2.68 25.12
CA GLU A 308 -6.16 1.69 26.18
C GLU A 308 -5.73 0.33 25.64
N LEU A 309 -6.18 -0.04 24.43
CA LEU A 309 -5.74 -1.24 23.74
C LEU A 309 -4.22 -1.25 23.52
N LEU A 310 -3.63 -0.08 23.27
CA LEU A 310 -2.21 0.08 22.95
C LEU A 310 -1.35 0.43 24.17
N THR A 311 -1.93 0.49 25.37
CA THR A 311 -1.17 0.75 26.59
C THR A 311 -0.11 -0.32 26.82
N GLY A 312 1.06 0.10 27.33
CA GLY A 312 2.21 -0.78 27.55
C GLY A 312 3.15 -0.96 26.34
N LEU A 313 2.71 -0.63 25.13
CA LEU A 313 3.44 -0.87 23.87
C LEU A 313 4.49 0.21 23.52
N SER A 314 5.35 0.56 24.46
CA SER A 314 6.29 1.69 24.34
C SER A 314 7.42 1.49 23.32
N ASN A 315 7.75 0.25 22.96
CA ASN A 315 8.76 -0.08 21.94
C ASN A 315 8.18 -0.64 20.63
N LEU A 316 6.87 -0.45 20.40
CA LEU A 316 6.24 -0.95 19.20
C LEU A 316 6.70 -0.16 17.97
N HIS A 317 7.18 -0.88 16.95
CA HIS A 317 7.62 -0.31 15.67
C HIS A 317 6.61 -0.55 14.56
N THR A 318 5.92 -1.69 14.58
CA THR A 318 4.95 -2.08 13.56
C THR A 318 3.64 -2.52 14.21
N LEU A 319 2.54 -1.87 13.79
CA LEU A 319 1.19 -2.20 14.21
C LEU A 319 0.32 -2.46 12.97
N THR A 320 -0.33 -3.62 12.92
CA THR A 320 -1.28 -3.93 11.85
C THR A 320 -2.61 -4.38 12.44
N LEU A 321 -3.67 -3.60 12.22
CA LEU A 321 -5.04 -3.88 12.67
C LEU A 321 -5.96 -4.18 11.48
N GLU A 322 -5.43 -4.87 10.47
CA GLU A 322 -6.11 -5.11 9.20
C GLU A 322 -7.31 -6.07 9.31
N HIS A 323 -8.22 -6.00 8.33
CA HIS A 323 -9.35 -6.93 8.23
C HIS A 323 -10.22 -7.00 9.49
N ASN A 324 -10.40 -5.86 10.16
CA ASN A 324 -11.34 -5.71 11.27
C ASN A 324 -12.58 -4.92 10.79
N HIS A 325 -13.31 -4.33 11.72
CA HIS A 325 -14.53 -3.59 11.47
C HIS A 325 -14.45 -2.16 12.01
N ILE A 326 -13.23 -1.62 12.18
CA ILE A 326 -13.00 -0.31 12.80
C ILE A 326 -13.65 0.76 11.94
N LYS A 327 -14.51 1.59 12.53
CA LYS A 327 -15.23 2.68 11.82
C LYS A 327 -14.70 4.07 12.13
N ILE A 328 -14.28 4.27 13.38
CA ILE A 328 -13.85 5.57 13.91
C ILE A 328 -12.56 5.34 14.69
N LEU A 329 -11.59 6.22 14.48
CA LEU A 329 -10.36 6.28 15.25
C LEU A 329 -10.51 7.39 16.30
N PRO A 330 -10.48 7.10 17.60
CA PRO A 330 -10.57 8.14 18.62
C PRO A 330 -9.33 9.05 18.61
N PRO A 331 -9.44 10.28 19.14
CA PRO A 331 -8.33 11.20 19.24
C PRO A 331 -7.20 10.59 20.09
N ALA A 332 -5.95 10.88 19.71
CA ALA A 332 -4.75 10.47 20.45
C ALA A 332 -4.60 8.96 20.67
N MET A 333 -5.25 8.12 19.84
CA MET A 333 -5.25 6.67 19.97
C MET A 333 -3.83 6.06 20.02
N PHE A 334 -2.91 6.62 19.25
CA PHE A 334 -1.55 6.09 19.08
C PHE A 334 -0.51 6.72 20.00
N THR A 335 -0.92 7.62 20.91
CA THR A 335 -0.01 8.23 21.90
C THR A 335 0.75 7.22 22.78
N PRO A 336 0.20 6.03 23.13
CA PRO A 336 0.96 5.03 23.88
C PRO A 336 2.10 4.35 23.09
N THR A 337 2.17 4.55 21.77
CA THR A 337 3.13 3.90 20.87
C THR A 337 4.06 4.94 20.19
N PRO A 338 4.92 5.66 20.93
CA PRO A 338 5.69 6.78 20.38
C PRO A 338 6.80 6.39 19.39
N LYS A 339 7.20 5.10 19.37
CA LYS A 339 8.23 4.58 18.45
C LYS A 339 7.65 3.94 17.19
N LEU A 340 6.35 4.09 16.95
CA LEU A 340 5.68 3.47 15.82
C LEU A 340 6.21 4.04 14.50
N ARG A 341 6.63 3.14 13.60
CA ARG A 341 7.15 3.44 12.26
C ARG A 341 6.22 2.97 11.15
N HIS A 342 5.52 1.87 11.36
CA HIS A 342 4.65 1.26 10.37
C HIS A 342 3.25 1.01 10.95
N LEU A 343 2.23 1.61 10.35
CA LEU A 343 0.84 1.45 10.74
C LEU A 343 0.01 0.98 9.55
N SER A 344 -0.61 -0.20 9.66
CA SER A 344 -1.64 -0.65 8.72
C SER A 344 -3.01 -0.74 9.41
N LEU A 345 -3.96 -0.02 8.84
CA LEU A 345 -5.38 -0.05 9.16
C LEU A 345 -6.18 -0.52 7.93
N ALA A 346 -5.54 -1.20 6.99
CA ALA A 346 -6.17 -1.64 5.75
C ALA A 346 -7.34 -2.60 5.96
N HIS A 347 -8.27 -2.65 5.00
CA HIS A 347 -9.43 -3.54 5.06
C HIS A 347 -10.28 -3.35 6.34
N ASN A 348 -10.50 -2.10 6.75
CA ASN A 348 -11.44 -1.73 7.81
C ASN A 348 -12.64 -0.97 7.21
N ASN A 349 -13.45 -0.37 8.08
CA ASN A 349 -14.63 0.41 7.70
C ASN A 349 -14.47 1.90 8.06
N ILE A 350 -13.25 2.42 8.06
CA ILE A 350 -12.97 3.80 8.52
C ILE A 350 -13.66 4.79 7.58
N LEU A 351 -14.50 5.65 8.14
CA LEU A 351 -15.37 6.57 7.38
C LEU A 351 -14.70 7.93 7.11
N ALA A 352 -13.94 8.42 8.09
CA ALA A 352 -13.26 9.71 8.03
C ALA A 352 -11.92 9.64 8.76
N LEU A 353 -10.99 10.50 8.34
CA LEU A 353 -9.71 10.69 8.99
C LEU A 353 -9.64 12.10 9.56
N GLU A 354 -9.37 12.18 10.86
CA GLU A 354 -9.17 13.43 11.59
C GLU A 354 -7.73 13.47 12.10
N GLY A 355 -7.08 14.64 11.98
CA GLY A 355 -5.67 14.79 12.36
C GLY A 355 -5.40 14.43 13.82
N GLU A 356 -6.36 14.69 14.71
CA GLU A 356 -6.26 14.35 16.14
C GLU A 356 -6.19 12.84 16.38
N SER A 357 -6.81 12.02 15.53
CA SER A 357 -6.81 10.55 15.65
C SER A 357 -5.44 9.94 15.39
N LEU A 358 -4.62 10.59 14.56
CA LEU A 358 -3.25 10.16 14.22
C LEU A 358 -2.18 10.92 15.03
N ALA A 359 -2.57 11.69 16.04
CA ALA A 359 -1.63 12.43 16.87
C ALA A 359 -0.68 11.49 17.66
N GLY A 360 0.57 11.92 17.82
CA GLY A 360 1.63 11.17 18.50
C GLY A 360 2.47 10.25 17.60
N LEU A 361 2.22 10.26 16.29
CA LEU A 361 2.91 9.42 15.29
C LEU A 361 4.12 10.13 14.64
N ASP A 362 4.98 10.74 15.45
CA ASP A 362 6.09 11.59 14.96
C ASP A 362 7.17 10.82 14.17
N ASN A 363 7.32 9.52 14.45
CA ASN A 363 8.31 8.63 13.82
C ASN A 363 7.71 7.74 12.72
N LEU A 364 6.46 7.97 12.33
CA LEU A 364 5.77 7.13 11.37
C LEU A 364 6.37 7.31 9.98
N LEU A 365 6.80 6.21 9.36
CA LEU A 365 7.37 6.13 8.01
C LEU A 365 6.31 5.68 7.00
N THR A 366 5.46 4.73 7.37
CA THR A 366 4.45 4.17 6.46
C THR A 366 3.07 4.13 7.09
N LEU A 367 2.08 4.70 6.38
CA LEU A 367 0.66 4.66 6.73
C LEU A 367 -0.13 3.95 5.63
N ASP A 368 -0.75 2.83 5.98
CA ASP A 368 -1.59 2.04 5.09
C ASP A 368 -3.05 2.08 5.54
N LEU A 369 -3.88 2.71 4.71
CA LEU A 369 -5.32 2.90 4.85
C LEU A 369 -6.08 2.29 3.66
N ASP A 370 -5.44 1.39 2.91
CA ASP A 370 -6.04 0.76 1.73
C ASP A 370 -7.36 0.05 2.09
N SER A 371 -8.32 0.03 1.15
CA SER A 371 -9.61 -0.66 1.31
C SER A 371 -10.41 -0.25 2.56
N ASN A 372 -10.57 1.05 2.79
CA ASN A 372 -11.44 1.61 3.82
C ASN A 372 -12.69 2.26 3.19
N LYS A 373 -13.38 3.14 3.92
CA LYS A 373 -14.60 3.84 3.48
C LYS A 373 -14.44 5.36 3.55
N LEU A 374 -13.21 5.86 3.34
CA LEU A 374 -12.91 7.29 3.32
C LEU A 374 -13.59 7.95 2.12
N ASP A 375 -14.41 8.97 2.37
CA ASP A 375 -15.13 9.73 1.34
C ASP A 375 -14.42 11.04 0.97
N ARG A 376 -13.87 11.76 1.95
CA ARG A 376 -13.31 13.10 1.78
C ARG A 376 -11.99 13.26 2.52
N LEU A 377 -11.08 14.02 1.94
CA LEU A 377 -9.81 14.39 2.56
C LEU A 377 -9.58 15.90 2.44
N GLY A 378 -9.10 16.50 3.52
CA GLY A 378 -8.73 17.91 3.58
C GLY A 378 -7.50 18.15 4.45
N PRO A 379 -7.04 19.41 4.59
CA PRO A 379 -5.84 19.73 5.37
C PRO A 379 -5.89 19.29 6.84
N ALA A 380 -7.10 19.20 7.41
CA ALA A 380 -7.31 18.74 8.78
C ALA A 380 -7.28 17.21 8.94
N SER A 381 -7.25 16.44 7.86
CA SER A 381 -7.26 14.97 7.91
C SER A 381 -5.94 14.38 8.40
N PHE A 382 -4.83 15.09 8.20
CA PHE A 382 -3.51 14.64 8.64
C PHE A 382 -2.96 15.60 9.70
N PRO A 383 -2.42 15.07 10.82
CA PRO A 383 -1.56 15.89 11.66
C PRO A 383 -0.25 16.16 10.93
N GLY A 384 0.60 17.01 11.50
CA GLY A 384 1.99 17.10 11.05
C GLY A 384 2.69 15.76 11.28
N LEU A 385 3.02 15.03 10.22
CA LEU A 385 3.77 13.77 10.28
C LEU A 385 5.16 14.00 9.65
N PRO A 386 6.18 14.36 10.45
CA PRO A 386 7.44 14.87 9.92
C PRO A 386 8.31 13.79 9.24
N SER A 387 8.14 12.52 9.63
CA SER A 387 8.95 11.41 9.14
C SER A 387 8.25 10.55 8.07
N ILE A 388 7.03 10.91 7.67
CA ILE A 388 6.22 10.07 6.78
C ILE A 388 6.86 9.98 5.39
N ALA A 389 7.04 8.76 4.90
CA ALA A 389 7.59 8.47 3.59
C ALA A 389 6.52 7.90 2.64
N THR A 390 5.70 6.97 3.12
CA THR A 390 4.72 6.25 2.28
C THR A 390 3.31 6.36 2.85
N ILE A 391 2.37 6.87 2.05
CA ILE A 391 0.94 6.90 2.37
C ILE A 391 0.17 6.14 1.29
N ARG A 392 -0.60 5.12 1.72
CA ARG A 392 -1.45 4.30 0.86
C ARG A 392 -2.91 4.42 1.27
N MET A 393 -3.76 4.79 0.32
CA MET A 393 -5.21 4.96 0.49
C MET A 393 -6.01 4.45 -0.72
N ILE A 394 -5.48 3.45 -1.44
CA ILE A 394 -6.15 2.81 -2.58
C ILE A 394 -7.45 2.12 -2.13
N ASP A 395 -8.41 1.99 -3.03
CA ASP A 395 -9.69 1.31 -2.80
C ASP A 395 -10.53 1.97 -1.70
N ASN A 396 -10.40 3.29 -1.55
CA ASN A 396 -11.32 4.13 -0.79
C ASN A 396 -12.30 4.85 -1.72
N PRO A 397 -13.58 5.02 -1.35
CA PRO A 397 -14.57 5.74 -2.14
C PRO A 397 -14.37 7.27 -2.08
N LEU A 398 -13.14 7.75 -2.30
CA LEU A 398 -12.78 9.17 -2.22
C LEU A 398 -13.47 9.94 -3.34
N THR A 399 -14.49 10.73 -3.00
CA THR A 399 -15.21 11.57 -3.97
C THR A 399 -14.52 12.92 -4.16
N HIS A 400 -14.01 13.51 -3.06
CA HIS A 400 -13.42 14.85 -3.06
C HIS A 400 -12.10 14.89 -2.30
N ILE A 401 -11.06 15.44 -2.94
CA ILE A 401 -9.78 15.75 -2.29
C ILE A 401 -9.54 17.25 -2.38
N PHE A 402 -9.62 17.94 -1.24
CA PHE A 402 -9.56 19.40 -1.20
C PHE A 402 -8.14 19.95 -1.45
N PRO A 403 -8.00 21.22 -1.85
CA PRO A 403 -6.69 21.88 -1.98
C PRO A 403 -5.88 21.81 -0.67
N PHE A 404 -4.55 21.73 -0.78
CA PHE A 404 -3.62 21.68 0.36
C PHE A 404 -3.82 20.51 1.33
N THR A 405 -4.55 19.46 0.93
CA THR A 405 -4.82 18.28 1.78
C THR A 405 -3.54 17.67 2.36
N PHE A 406 -2.45 17.69 1.61
CA PHE A 406 -1.20 17.04 1.97
C PHE A 406 -0.11 17.99 2.47
N SER A 407 -0.42 19.26 2.76
CA SER A 407 0.57 20.25 3.20
C SER A 407 1.29 19.86 4.50
N ASN A 408 0.56 19.22 5.42
CA ASN A 408 1.09 18.77 6.72
C ASN A 408 1.91 17.47 6.62
N VAL A 409 1.96 16.85 5.45
CA VAL A 409 2.69 15.59 5.18
C VAL A 409 3.66 15.77 4.01
N ASN A 410 4.30 16.94 3.93
CA ASN A 410 5.25 17.33 2.88
C ASN A 410 6.50 16.43 2.76
N GLY A 411 6.81 15.63 3.79
CA GLY A 411 7.85 14.61 3.76
C GLY A 411 7.52 13.38 2.91
N THR A 412 6.25 13.20 2.51
CA THR A 412 5.80 12.01 1.78
C THR A 412 6.57 11.84 0.46
N GLU A 413 7.19 10.68 0.29
CA GLU A 413 7.91 10.28 -0.92
C GLU A 413 7.03 9.48 -1.88
N GLN A 414 6.11 8.65 -1.35
CA GLN A 414 5.22 7.80 -2.13
C GLN A 414 3.77 7.98 -1.70
N LEU A 415 2.92 8.38 -2.64
CA LEU A 415 1.50 8.60 -2.41
C LEU A 415 0.66 7.77 -3.37
N PHE A 416 -0.22 6.94 -2.80
CA PHE A 416 -1.14 6.10 -3.55
C PHE A 416 -2.58 6.42 -3.15
N ILE A 417 -3.39 6.89 -4.10
CA ILE A 417 -4.77 7.34 -3.86
C ILE A 417 -5.74 6.86 -4.95
N GLY A 418 -7.03 6.87 -4.62
CA GLY A 418 -8.12 6.57 -5.55
C GLY A 418 -8.65 5.14 -5.45
N SER A 419 -9.64 4.79 -6.28
CA SER A 419 -10.31 3.49 -6.24
C SER A 419 -10.92 3.14 -7.59
N ARG A 420 -10.93 1.85 -7.95
CA ARG A 420 -11.55 1.41 -9.21
C ARG A 420 -13.07 1.61 -9.26
N ASP A 421 -13.72 1.74 -8.11
CA ASP A 421 -15.17 1.78 -8.01
C ASP A 421 -15.73 3.22 -8.04
N VAL A 422 -14.99 4.19 -7.51
CA VAL A 422 -15.43 5.59 -7.37
C VAL A 422 -14.41 6.51 -8.00
N SER A 423 -14.89 7.42 -8.87
CA SER A 423 -14.03 8.43 -9.46
C SER A 423 -13.79 9.58 -8.49
N ALA A 424 -12.53 9.88 -8.20
CA ALA A 424 -12.18 11.03 -7.39
C ALA A 424 -12.13 12.31 -8.24
N GLU A 425 -12.76 13.38 -7.75
CA GLU A 425 -12.59 14.73 -8.27
C GLU A 425 -11.38 15.39 -7.57
N LEU A 426 -10.35 15.71 -8.38
CA LEU A 426 -9.15 16.38 -7.91
C LEU A 426 -9.28 17.88 -8.18
N HIS A 427 -9.20 18.68 -7.12
CA HIS A 427 -9.17 20.13 -7.22
C HIS A 427 -7.75 20.63 -7.59
N THR A 428 -7.65 21.89 -8.02
CA THR A 428 -6.35 22.56 -8.18
C THR A 428 -5.65 22.68 -6.83
N ASP A 429 -4.31 22.70 -6.81
CA ASP A 429 -3.50 22.81 -5.59
C ASP A 429 -3.66 21.66 -4.57
N THR A 430 -4.30 20.54 -4.93
CA THR A 430 -4.39 19.35 -4.06
C THR A 430 -3.02 18.84 -3.61
N PHE A 431 -2.03 18.83 -4.51
CA PHE A 431 -0.69 18.28 -4.29
C PHE A 431 0.36 19.35 -3.97
N ARG A 432 -0.07 20.54 -3.58
CA ARG A 432 0.85 21.65 -3.28
C ARG A 432 1.69 21.34 -2.04
N GLU A 433 2.94 21.78 -2.05
CA GLU A 433 3.95 21.59 -0.96
C GLU A 433 4.43 20.14 -0.77
N LEU A 434 4.17 19.22 -1.70
CA LEU A 434 4.70 17.87 -1.71
C LEU A 434 6.13 17.81 -2.31
N ASP A 435 7.05 18.56 -1.71
CA ASP A 435 8.40 18.79 -2.26
C ASP A 435 9.27 17.53 -2.32
N SER A 436 8.98 16.53 -1.48
CA SER A 436 9.72 15.27 -1.38
C SER A 436 9.14 14.13 -2.23
N LEU A 437 7.99 14.36 -2.88
CA LEU A 437 7.24 13.29 -3.53
C LEU A 437 7.95 12.78 -4.79
N THR A 438 8.30 11.50 -4.79
CA THR A 438 8.96 10.80 -5.90
C THR A 438 8.00 9.97 -6.72
N THR A 439 6.99 9.38 -6.07
CA THR A 439 6.03 8.47 -6.69
C THR A 439 4.60 8.90 -6.37
N LEU A 440 3.81 9.13 -7.43
CA LEU A 440 2.39 9.44 -7.32
C LEU A 440 1.58 8.46 -8.17
N VAL A 441 0.69 7.72 -7.51
CA VAL A 441 -0.26 6.83 -8.16
C VAL A 441 -1.66 7.27 -7.82
N ILE A 442 -2.43 7.51 -8.88
CA ILE A 442 -3.82 7.94 -8.79
C ILE A 442 -4.68 6.96 -9.59
N GLU A 443 -5.51 6.18 -8.90
CA GLU A 443 -6.46 5.26 -9.53
C GLU A 443 -7.82 5.93 -9.73
N ASN A 444 -8.31 5.90 -10.98
CA ASN A 444 -9.66 6.30 -11.37
C ASN A 444 -10.05 7.74 -10.94
N THR A 445 -9.59 8.73 -11.68
CA THR A 445 -9.99 10.13 -11.46
C THR A 445 -10.77 10.71 -12.61
N THR A 446 -11.63 11.67 -12.32
CA THR A 446 -12.27 12.51 -13.33
C THR A 446 -11.53 13.83 -13.44
N LEU A 447 -10.60 13.89 -14.39
CA LEU A 447 -9.82 15.10 -14.68
C LEU A 447 -10.16 15.57 -16.09
N LEU A 448 -10.75 16.75 -16.26
CA LEU A 448 -11.09 17.23 -17.60
C LEU A 448 -9.82 17.43 -18.45
N SER A 449 -8.82 18.12 -17.89
CA SER A 449 -7.50 18.32 -18.49
C SER A 449 -6.40 18.15 -17.45
N LEU A 450 -5.27 17.59 -17.86
CA LEU A 450 -4.04 17.63 -17.08
C LEU A 450 -3.29 18.93 -17.39
N SER A 451 -3.19 19.81 -16.40
CA SER A 451 -2.62 21.15 -16.50
C SER A 451 -1.43 21.35 -15.56
N ARG A 452 -0.64 22.40 -15.79
CA ARG A 452 0.52 22.73 -14.95
C ARG A 452 0.15 22.91 -13.47
N ALA A 453 -0.99 23.55 -13.20
CA ALA A 453 -1.44 23.86 -11.84
C ALA A 453 -1.78 22.58 -11.02
N MET A 454 -2.16 21.48 -11.69
CA MET A 454 -2.43 20.20 -11.03
C MET A 454 -1.15 19.51 -10.54
N LEU A 455 -0.05 19.69 -11.25
CA LEU A 455 1.24 19.06 -10.96
C LEU A 455 2.21 20.01 -10.24
N GLU A 456 1.75 21.19 -9.84
CA GLU A 456 2.55 22.17 -9.11
C GLU A 456 2.76 21.74 -7.65
N GLY A 457 3.97 21.96 -7.13
CA GLY A 457 4.35 21.56 -5.77
C GLY A 457 5.02 20.18 -5.65
N MET A 458 5.31 19.50 -6.76
CA MET A 458 6.00 18.18 -6.77
C MET A 458 7.27 18.19 -7.65
N PRO A 459 8.28 19.02 -7.37
CA PRO A 459 9.46 19.19 -8.24
C PRO A 459 10.37 17.94 -8.33
N THR A 460 10.31 17.05 -7.35
CA THR A 460 11.15 15.84 -7.25
C THR A 460 10.49 14.59 -7.86
N LEU A 461 9.27 14.73 -8.40
CA LEU A 461 8.49 13.62 -8.92
C LEU A 461 9.21 12.89 -10.07
N LYS A 462 9.35 11.57 -9.92
CA LYS A 462 9.99 10.67 -10.89
C LYS A 462 8.98 9.75 -11.56
N ASP A 463 8.02 9.22 -10.79
CA ASP A 463 7.08 8.22 -11.25
C ASP A 463 5.65 8.72 -11.08
N LEU A 464 4.97 8.96 -12.21
CA LEU A 464 3.58 9.40 -12.23
C LEU A 464 2.71 8.38 -12.95
N THR A 465 1.71 7.87 -12.25
CA THR A 465 0.69 6.97 -12.80
C THR A 465 -0.68 7.54 -12.53
N ILE A 466 -1.43 7.81 -13.58
CA ILE A 466 -2.83 8.27 -13.49
C ILE A 466 -3.68 7.33 -14.35
N HIS A 467 -4.76 6.81 -13.77
CA HIS A 467 -5.80 6.08 -14.46
C HIS A 467 -7.14 6.80 -14.29
N GLY A 468 -8.07 6.66 -15.25
CA GLY A 468 -9.41 7.19 -15.13
C GLY A 468 -9.89 7.90 -16.39
N HIS A 469 -10.36 9.13 -16.25
CA HIS A 469 -10.91 9.91 -17.35
C HIS A 469 -10.18 11.25 -17.44
N VAL A 470 -9.10 11.27 -18.23
CA VAL A 470 -8.30 12.45 -18.62
C VAL A 470 -8.51 12.69 -20.11
N THR A 471 -9.26 13.72 -20.50
CA THR A 471 -9.62 13.90 -21.92
C THR A 471 -8.54 14.56 -22.77
N TYR A 472 -7.73 15.41 -22.14
CA TYR A 472 -6.75 16.29 -22.78
C TYR A 472 -5.54 16.54 -21.87
N ILE A 473 -4.39 16.85 -22.49
CA ILE A 473 -3.15 17.24 -21.81
C ILE A 473 -2.71 18.60 -22.36
N ASP A 474 -2.57 19.59 -21.47
CA ASP A 474 -2.15 20.94 -21.83
C ASP A 474 -0.68 21.00 -22.29
N PHE A 475 -0.29 22.08 -22.96
CA PHE A 475 1.04 22.22 -23.57
C PHE A 475 2.18 22.41 -22.57
N ASP A 476 1.89 22.79 -21.33
CA ASP A 476 2.87 23.04 -20.27
C ASP A 476 2.63 22.18 -19.02
N ALA A 477 1.80 21.13 -19.13
CA ALA A 477 1.34 20.32 -18.01
C ALA A 477 2.46 19.81 -17.10
N PHE A 478 3.58 19.36 -17.69
CA PHE A 478 4.69 18.76 -16.95
C PHE A 478 5.88 19.71 -16.71
N THR A 479 5.71 21.02 -16.94
CA THR A 479 6.79 21.99 -16.70
C THR A 479 7.17 22.10 -15.23
N ALA A 480 6.24 21.80 -14.32
CA ALA A 480 6.46 21.76 -12.87
C ALA A 480 7.11 20.45 -12.38
N THR A 481 7.17 19.40 -13.21
CA THR A 481 7.68 18.06 -12.88
C THR A 481 8.83 17.63 -13.81
N PRO A 482 9.94 18.40 -13.88
CA PRO A 482 11.00 18.19 -14.88
C PRO A 482 11.82 16.90 -14.69
N ASN A 483 11.75 16.29 -13.50
CA ASN A 483 12.53 15.10 -13.13
C ASN A 483 11.84 13.78 -13.46
N LEU A 484 10.66 13.82 -14.11
CA LEU A 484 9.87 12.63 -14.39
C LEU A 484 10.64 11.63 -15.27
N GLU A 485 10.71 10.39 -14.80
CA GLU A 485 11.36 9.25 -15.44
C GLU A 485 10.33 8.25 -16.01
N THR A 486 9.21 8.05 -15.33
CA THR A 486 8.11 7.21 -15.80
C THR A 486 6.78 7.96 -15.77
N LEU A 487 6.05 7.87 -16.88
CA LEU A 487 4.72 8.45 -17.04
C LEU A 487 3.77 7.39 -17.60
N THR A 488 2.76 7.04 -16.81
CA THR A 488 1.72 6.09 -17.19
C THR A 488 0.36 6.80 -17.18
N LEU A 489 -0.23 6.97 -18.35
CA LEU A 489 -1.57 7.51 -18.56
C LEU A 489 -2.42 6.50 -19.37
N SER A 490 -2.31 5.22 -19.03
CA SER A 490 -3.08 4.16 -19.67
C SER A 490 -4.53 4.14 -19.16
N HIS A 491 -5.49 3.77 -20.01
CA HIS A 491 -6.91 3.75 -19.62
C HIS A 491 -7.41 5.10 -19.08
N CYS A 492 -7.05 6.19 -19.77
CA CYS A 492 -7.42 7.56 -19.42
C CYS A 492 -8.49 8.17 -20.33
N HIS A 493 -8.97 7.46 -21.36
CA HIS A 493 -9.88 8.01 -22.39
C HIS A 493 -9.32 9.24 -23.14
N LEU A 494 -8.00 9.40 -23.19
CA LEU A 494 -7.34 10.49 -23.92
C LEU A 494 -7.71 10.43 -25.41
N LYS A 495 -8.22 11.54 -25.95
CA LYS A 495 -8.59 11.65 -27.38
C LYS A 495 -7.58 12.44 -28.20
N LYS A 496 -7.02 13.50 -27.61
CA LYS A 496 -6.08 14.41 -28.27
C LYS A 496 -4.94 14.77 -27.33
N LEU A 497 -3.78 15.02 -27.94
CA LEU A 497 -2.59 15.53 -27.28
C LEU A 497 -2.27 16.91 -27.89
N SER A 498 -1.89 17.87 -27.06
CA SER A 498 -1.33 19.12 -27.58
C SER A 498 0.03 18.88 -28.27
N LEU A 499 0.45 19.79 -29.15
CA LEU A 499 1.71 19.70 -29.89
C LEU A 499 2.91 19.52 -28.96
N ASP A 500 2.91 20.26 -27.85
CA ASP A 500 4.01 20.33 -26.87
C ASP A 500 3.65 19.65 -25.55
N ALA A 501 2.70 18.71 -25.55
CA ALA A 501 2.16 18.08 -24.33
C ALA A 501 3.21 17.49 -23.39
N PHE A 502 4.37 17.08 -23.91
CA PHE A 502 5.48 16.49 -23.13
C PHE A 502 6.72 17.39 -23.10
N PHE A 503 6.57 18.69 -23.34
CA PHE A 503 7.66 19.65 -23.30
C PHE A 503 8.33 19.67 -21.92
N GLY A 504 9.66 19.68 -21.91
CA GLY A 504 10.46 19.73 -20.67
C GLY A 504 10.86 18.37 -20.08
N LEU A 505 10.20 17.27 -20.47
CA LEU A 505 10.42 15.91 -19.93
C LEU A 505 11.69 15.23 -20.48
N LYS A 506 12.86 15.82 -20.21
CA LYS A 506 14.16 15.36 -20.74
C LYS A 506 14.64 14.03 -20.13
N ASN A 507 14.21 13.72 -18.90
CA ASN A 507 14.60 12.53 -18.15
C ASN A 507 13.67 11.34 -18.38
N LEU A 508 12.53 11.54 -19.06
CA LEU A 508 11.52 10.51 -19.25
C LEU A 508 12.08 9.32 -20.02
N GLN A 509 12.00 8.14 -19.42
CA GLN A 509 12.49 6.88 -19.97
C GLN A 509 11.35 5.96 -20.41
N TYR A 510 10.20 6.01 -19.72
CA TYR A 510 9.04 5.17 -19.96
C TYR A 510 7.80 6.05 -20.13
N LEU A 511 7.12 5.91 -21.27
CA LEU A 511 5.86 6.59 -21.55
C LEU A 511 4.81 5.59 -22.00
N ASP A 512 3.72 5.50 -21.24
CA ASP A 512 2.58 4.64 -21.55
C ASP A 512 1.31 5.47 -21.76
N LEU A 513 0.84 5.45 -23.01
CA LEU A 513 -0.40 6.07 -23.48
C LEU A 513 -1.35 5.00 -24.06
N SER A 514 -1.15 3.73 -23.69
CA SER A 514 -1.95 2.62 -24.20
C SER A 514 -3.39 2.63 -23.69
N HIS A 515 -4.26 1.88 -24.37
CA HIS A 515 -5.67 1.77 -23.99
C HIS A 515 -6.38 3.13 -23.85
N ASN A 516 -6.12 4.03 -24.79
CA ASN A 516 -6.75 5.34 -24.89
C ASN A 516 -7.57 5.43 -26.19
N GLY A 517 -8.10 6.63 -26.48
CA GLY A 517 -8.88 6.92 -27.68
C GLY A 517 -8.14 7.83 -28.66
N LEU A 518 -6.81 7.77 -28.73
CA LEU A 518 -6.03 8.68 -29.58
C LEU A 518 -6.28 8.40 -31.06
N ASP A 519 -6.74 9.40 -31.79
CA ASP A 519 -7.01 9.33 -33.24
C ASP A 519 -5.79 9.70 -34.09
N GLU A 520 -5.01 10.67 -33.61
CA GLU A 520 -3.83 11.22 -34.29
C GLU A 520 -2.74 11.62 -33.29
N ILE A 521 -1.50 11.65 -33.76
CA ILE A 521 -0.34 12.20 -33.03
C ILE A 521 0.24 13.30 -33.90
N SER A 522 0.42 14.49 -33.32
CA SER A 522 0.95 15.63 -34.05
C SER A 522 2.45 15.45 -34.34
N PRO A 523 2.98 16.03 -35.44
CA PRO A 523 4.42 16.05 -35.68
C PRO A 523 5.16 16.75 -34.54
N GLY A 524 6.28 16.18 -34.09
CA GLY A 524 7.13 16.77 -33.06
C GLY A 524 6.74 16.50 -31.61
N THR A 525 5.59 15.83 -31.35
CA THR A 525 5.10 15.54 -29.98
C THR A 525 6.12 14.86 -29.06
N PHE A 526 7.09 14.10 -29.62
CA PHE A 526 8.12 13.40 -28.84
C PHE A 526 9.52 14.03 -28.94
N ASP A 527 9.72 15.14 -29.66
CA ASP A 527 11.05 15.65 -30.02
C ASP A 527 11.91 16.02 -28.80
N HIS A 528 11.28 16.43 -27.69
CA HIS A 528 11.94 16.82 -26.45
C HIS A 528 12.31 15.65 -25.53
N LEU A 529 11.84 14.43 -25.82
CA LEU A 529 12.01 13.25 -24.98
C LEU A 529 13.37 12.56 -25.22
N SER A 530 14.47 13.25 -24.86
CA SER A 530 15.84 12.82 -25.15
C SER A 530 16.28 11.52 -24.47
N SER A 531 15.62 11.11 -23.39
CA SER A 531 15.97 9.89 -22.63
C SER A 531 15.01 8.73 -22.87
N LEU A 532 14.02 8.88 -23.75
CA LEU A 532 12.93 7.92 -23.90
C LEU A 532 13.42 6.58 -24.44
N ARG A 533 13.08 5.50 -23.73
CA ARG A 533 13.49 4.12 -24.05
C ARG A 533 12.30 3.25 -24.44
N GLU A 534 11.17 3.41 -23.78
CA GLU A 534 9.97 2.61 -24.00
C GLU A 534 8.76 3.51 -24.22
N LEU A 535 8.02 3.25 -25.30
CA LEU A 535 6.80 3.98 -25.66
C LEU A 535 5.67 2.98 -25.95
N TYR A 536 4.54 3.13 -25.26
CA TYR A 536 3.38 2.27 -25.44
C TYR A 536 2.21 3.10 -25.98
N LEU A 537 1.73 2.73 -27.16
CA LEU A 537 0.62 3.39 -27.89
C LEU A 537 -0.41 2.36 -28.39
N HIS A 538 -0.32 1.12 -27.94
CA HIS A 538 -1.21 0.04 -28.31
C HIS A 538 -2.62 0.24 -27.76
N HIS A 539 -3.63 -0.37 -28.38
CA HIS A 539 -5.04 -0.16 -28.04
C HIS A 539 -5.45 1.34 -28.10
N ASN A 540 -5.20 1.97 -29.24
CA ASN A 540 -5.67 3.33 -29.57
C ASN A 540 -6.42 3.31 -30.91
N ASN A 541 -6.84 4.47 -31.41
CA ASN A 541 -7.55 4.62 -32.68
C ASN A 541 -6.66 5.19 -33.81
N LEU A 542 -5.34 5.00 -33.71
CA LEU A 542 -4.39 5.58 -34.65
C LEU A 542 -4.49 4.91 -36.02
N THR A 543 -4.66 5.73 -37.06
CA THR A 543 -4.70 5.25 -38.45
C THR A 543 -3.38 5.46 -39.17
N THR A 544 -2.65 6.54 -38.87
CA THR A 544 -1.35 6.86 -39.49
C THR A 544 -0.41 7.48 -38.46
N LEU A 545 0.87 7.65 -38.81
CA LEU A 545 1.86 8.35 -37.98
C LEU A 545 2.59 9.39 -38.84
N PRO A 546 2.89 10.59 -38.32
CA PRO A 546 3.71 11.56 -39.02
C PRO A 546 5.08 10.99 -39.39
N LEU A 547 5.59 11.42 -40.55
CA LEU A 547 6.93 11.06 -41.00
C LEU A 547 7.99 11.64 -40.04
N GLY A 548 8.89 10.79 -39.56
CA GLY A 548 9.98 11.18 -38.67
C GLY A 548 9.59 11.35 -37.19
N ILE A 549 8.37 10.95 -36.77
CA ILE A 549 7.88 11.17 -35.39
C ILE A 549 8.76 10.58 -34.28
N PHE A 550 9.60 9.60 -34.60
CA PHE A 550 10.55 8.98 -33.67
C PHE A 550 12.01 9.44 -33.87
N VAL A 551 12.23 10.49 -34.66
CA VAL A 551 13.56 11.07 -34.90
C VAL A 551 13.53 12.49 -34.36
N PRO A 552 14.19 12.81 -33.23
CA PRO A 552 15.47 12.24 -32.78
C PRO A 552 15.43 11.26 -31.58
N THR A 553 14.27 10.76 -31.16
CA THR A 553 14.14 10.01 -29.89
C THR A 553 14.87 8.65 -29.88
N PRO A 554 15.64 8.31 -28.83
CA PRO A 554 16.45 7.09 -28.77
C PRO A 554 15.64 5.84 -28.33
N VAL A 555 14.42 5.70 -28.83
CA VAL A 555 13.48 4.67 -28.36
C VAL A 555 13.96 3.26 -28.72
N LYS A 556 13.90 2.34 -27.75
CA LYS A 556 14.33 0.93 -27.88
C LYS A 556 13.15 -0.03 -28.09
N LEU A 557 11.96 0.36 -27.65
CA LEU A 557 10.71 -0.39 -27.71
C LEU A 557 9.53 0.55 -28.01
N ILE A 558 8.72 0.23 -29.02
CA ILE A 558 7.48 0.96 -29.33
C ILE A 558 6.34 -0.04 -29.50
N GLN A 559 5.33 -0.06 -28.63
CA GLN A 559 4.17 -0.93 -28.83
C GLN A 559 3.05 -0.22 -29.60
N LEU A 560 2.72 -0.75 -30.79
CA LEU A 560 1.75 -0.16 -31.75
C LEU A 560 0.64 -1.13 -32.17
N HIS A 561 0.56 -2.32 -31.56
CA HIS A 561 -0.48 -3.30 -31.87
C HIS A 561 -1.87 -2.77 -31.49
N GLU A 562 -2.91 -3.40 -32.01
CA GLU A 562 -4.30 -3.05 -31.68
C GLU A 562 -4.62 -1.56 -31.98
N ASN A 563 -4.23 -1.11 -33.17
CA ASN A 563 -4.60 0.18 -33.75
C ASN A 563 -5.08 -0.04 -35.20
N PRO A 564 -6.06 0.73 -35.71
CA PRO A 564 -6.65 0.54 -37.03
C PRO A 564 -5.79 1.11 -38.17
N TRP A 565 -4.54 0.66 -38.32
CA TRP A 565 -3.57 1.22 -39.25
C TRP A 565 -4.05 1.25 -40.71
N HIS A 566 -3.91 2.42 -41.35
CA HIS A 566 -4.06 2.65 -42.78
C HIS A 566 -2.70 2.49 -43.47
N CYS A 567 -2.51 1.35 -44.13
CA CYS A 567 -1.24 0.95 -44.69
C CYS A 567 -0.91 1.64 -46.02
N THR A 568 -0.16 2.73 -45.92
CA THR A 568 0.49 3.45 -47.02
C THR A 568 2.01 3.35 -46.93
N CYS A 569 2.73 3.99 -47.86
CA CYS A 569 4.19 4.10 -47.78
C CYS A 569 4.70 4.98 -46.63
N ASP A 570 3.84 5.75 -45.95
CA ASP A 570 4.27 6.64 -44.85
C ASP A 570 4.69 5.84 -43.61
N LEU A 571 4.12 4.64 -43.43
CA LEU A 571 4.45 3.73 -42.33
C LEU A 571 5.78 2.97 -42.54
N MET A 572 6.51 3.24 -43.63
CA MET A 572 7.82 2.63 -43.90
C MET A 572 8.88 2.88 -42.82
N GLN A 573 8.70 3.92 -42.00
CA GLN A 573 9.58 4.25 -40.89
C GLN A 573 9.58 3.18 -39.77
N LEU A 574 8.52 2.37 -39.68
CA LEU A 574 8.36 1.36 -38.65
C LEU A 574 9.26 0.14 -38.92
N ARG A 575 10.00 -0.29 -37.90
CA ARG A 575 10.89 -1.46 -37.97
C ARG A 575 10.46 -2.51 -36.94
N PRO A 576 10.32 -3.80 -37.32
CA PRO A 576 9.98 -4.88 -36.40
C PRO A 576 10.93 -5.00 -35.20
N VAL A 577 12.19 -4.58 -35.35
CA VAL A 577 13.18 -4.57 -34.26
C VAL A 577 12.79 -3.60 -33.13
N LEU A 578 11.99 -2.57 -33.41
CA LEU A 578 11.48 -1.63 -32.42
C LEU A 578 10.06 -2.02 -31.96
N THR A 579 9.23 -2.51 -32.88
CA THR A 579 7.78 -2.70 -32.62
C THR A 579 7.39 -4.08 -32.07
N ASN A 580 8.09 -5.14 -32.46
CA ASN A 580 7.68 -6.51 -32.17
C ASN A 580 8.44 -7.04 -30.94
N LYS A 581 8.36 -6.32 -29.83
CA LYS A 581 9.06 -6.67 -28.58
C LYS A 581 8.13 -6.54 -27.37
N VAL A 582 8.34 -7.41 -26.38
CA VAL A 582 7.61 -7.40 -25.10
C VAL A 582 8.57 -7.46 -23.93
N ARG A 583 8.18 -6.79 -22.85
CA ARG A 583 8.87 -6.83 -21.56
C ARG A 583 8.54 -8.15 -20.86
N ARG A 584 9.54 -8.99 -20.59
CA ARG A 584 9.34 -10.19 -19.75
C ARG A 584 9.62 -9.82 -18.29
N ARG A 585 8.58 -9.86 -17.44
CA ARG A 585 8.77 -9.92 -15.98
C ARG A 585 9.36 -11.30 -15.68
N HIS A 586 10.49 -11.36 -14.97
CA HIS A 586 11.01 -12.63 -14.49
C HIS A 586 10.19 -13.03 -13.26
N ASN A 587 9.72 -14.28 -13.21
CA ASN A 587 9.30 -14.86 -11.93
C ASN A 587 10.53 -15.05 -11.06
N MET A 588 10.38 -14.80 -9.76
CA MET A 588 11.37 -15.01 -8.72
C MET A 588 12.02 -16.40 -8.90
N VAL A 589 13.33 -16.45 -9.12
CA VAL A 589 14.05 -17.71 -9.30
C VAL A 589 14.59 -18.15 -7.95
N CYS A 590 13.90 -19.11 -7.37
CA CYS A 590 14.27 -19.75 -6.12
C CYS A 590 15.15 -20.96 -6.39
N ARG A 591 16.35 -21.00 -5.79
CA ARG A 591 17.26 -22.14 -5.82
C ARG A 591 17.53 -22.61 -4.41
N TRP A 592 17.43 -23.92 -4.21
CA TRP A 592 17.81 -24.54 -2.95
C TRP A 592 19.32 -24.52 -2.77
N ASN A 593 19.79 -24.02 -1.62
CA ASN A 593 21.18 -24.05 -1.18
C ASN A 593 21.25 -24.80 0.15
N GLU A 594 22.15 -25.79 0.25
CA GLU A 594 22.34 -26.62 1.45
C GLU A 594 22.77 -25.83 2.71
N LYS A 595 23.32 -24.61 2.55
CA LYS A 595 23.75 -23.75 3.67
C LYS A 595 22.77 -22.63 4.05
N LEU A 596 21.90 -22.23 3.13
CA LEU A 596 21.06 -21.02 3.25
C LEU A 596 19.56 -21.29 3.03
N GLY A 597 19.17 -22.54 2.74
CA GLY A 597 17.81 -22.89 2.35
C GLY A 597 17.48 -22.41 0.93
N THR A 598 16.20 -22.20 0.63
CA THR A 598 15.75 -21.66 -0.66
C THR A 598 16.17 -20.20 -0.82
N VAL A 599 17.22 -19.95 -1.61
CA VAL A 599 17.66 -18.60 -1.96
C VAL A 599 16.97 -18.17 -3.24
N CYS A 600 16.11 -17.17 -3.13
CA CYS A 600 15.41 -16.57 -4.25
C CYS A 600 16.10 -15.26 -4.64
N THR A 601 16.63 -15.18 -5.87
CA THR A 601 17.35 -13.99 -6.35
C THR A 601 16.52 -13.21 -7.36
N ASN A 602 16.30 -11.91 -7.10
CA ASN A 602 15.77 -10.94 -8.06
C ASN A 602 16.89 -10.37 -8.93
N GLU A 603 17.61 -11.22 -9.66
CA GLU A 603 18.82 -10.79 -10.37
C GLU A 603 18.78 -11.13 -11.85
N ARG A 604 17.92 -10.46 -12.62
CA ARG A 604 18.19 -10.21 -14.05
C ARG A 604 17.60 -8.87 -14.50
N PRO A 605 18.37 -8.03 -15.22
CA PRO A 605 17.80 -6.87 -15.89
C PRO A 605 16.69 -7.34 -16.84
N VAL A 606 15.62 -6.57 -16.88
CA VAL A 606 14.48 -6.75 -17.78
C VAL A 606 15.00 -6.92 -19.21
N ARG A 607 14.81 -8.11 -19.81
CA ARG A 607 15.22 -8.39 -21.19
C ARG A 607 14.03 -8.25 -22.12
N LEU A 608 14.17 -7.39 -23.13
CA LEU A 608 13.24 -7.30 -24.24
C LEU A 608 13.30 -8.58 -25.07
N ARG A 609 12.15 -9.24 -25.24
CA ARG A 609 12.04 -10.44 -26.09
C ARG A 609 11.25 -10.09 -27.34
N TYR A 610 11.73 -10.56 -28.49
CA TYR A 610 10.98 -10.46 -29.73
C TYR A 610 9.71 -11.33 -29.66
N ASP A 611 8.55 -10.74 -29.94
CA ASP A 611 7.27 -11.43 -30.02
C ASP A 611 6.46 -10.90 -31.20
N ASN A 612 6.08 -11.79 -32.12
CA ASN A 612 5.31 -11.43 -33.31
C ASN A 612 3.83 -11.18 -33.03
N ARG A 613 3.32 -11.56 -31.85
CA ARG A 613 1.90 -11.31 -31.49
C ARG A 613 1.59 -9.84 -31.32
N VAL A 614 2.60 -9.04 -30.97
CA VAL A 614 2.47 -7.58 -30.81
C VAL A 614 2.88 -6.81 -32.08
N ALA A 615 2.90 -7.48 -33.23
CA ALA A 615 3.16 -6.82 -34.51
C ALA A 615 2.00 -5.90 -34.89
N PRO A 616 2.25 -4.66 -35.36
CA PRO A 616 1.18 -3.79 -35.82
C PRO A 616 0.64 -4.33 -37.16
N LEU A 617 -0.68 -4.41 -37.27
CA LEU A 617 -1.38 -5.01 -38.40
C LEU A 617 -2.17 -3.95 -39.18
N CYS A 618 -2.23 -4.10 -40.50
CA CYS A 618 -3.04 -3.26 -41.36
C CYS A 618 -4.54 -3.50 -41.12
N ASN A 619 -5.32 -2.42 -41.01
CA ASN A 619 -6.78 -2.47 -41.05
C ASN A 619 -7.32 -2.05 -42.41
N THR A 620 -6.76 -0.99 -42.99
CA THR A 620 -7.13 -0.50 -44.33
C THR A 620 -5.89 -0.28 -45.20
N PRO A 621 -6.01 -0.27 -46.54
CA PRO A 621 -7.16 -0.72 -47.33
C PRO A 621 -7.46 -2.21 -47.15
N SER A 622 -8.70 -2.64 -47.44
CA SER A 622 -9.22 -4.00 -47.14
C SER A 622 -8.37 -5.14 -47.71
N GLN A 623 -7.71 -4.92 -48.85
CA GLN A 623 -6.77 -5.85 -49.49
C GLN A 623 -5.56 -6.24 -48.61
N PHE A 624 -5.23 -5.42 -47.61
CA PHE A 624 -4.12 -5.66 -46.69
C PHE A 624 -4.57 -6.00 -45.27
N ARG A 625 -5.87 -6.08 -45.00
CA ARG A 625 -6.42 -6.30 -43.65
C ARG A 625 -5.77 -7.51 -42.95
N HIS A 626 -5.41 -7.34 -41.68
CA HIS A 626 -4.70 -8.29 -40.81
C HIS A 626 -3.28 -8.69 -41.26
N ASN A 627 -2.72 -8.07 -42.30
CA ASN A 627 -1.31 -8.30 -42.65
C ASN A 627 -0.39 -7.39 -41.84
N ASP A 628 0.81 -7.88 -41.53
CA ASP A 628 1.87 -7.10 -40.89
C ASP A 628 2.29 -5.91 -41.77
N ILE A 629 2.35 -4.71 -41.17
CA ILE A 629 2.66 -3.44 -41.86
C ILE A 629 4.02 -3.50 -42.56
N PHE A 630 5.03 -4.08 -41.93
CA PHE A 630 6.37 -4.18 -42.49
C PHE A 630 6.37 -5.07 -43.74
N GLN A 631 5.63 -6.19 -43.72
CA GLN A 631 5.50 -7.05 -44.90
C GLN A 631 4.78 -6.33 -46.05
N VAL A 632 3.70 -5.58 -45.76
CA VAL A 632 2.91 -4.88 -46.78
C VAL A 632 3.73 -3.77 -47.44
N THR A 633 4.37 -2.91 -46.64
CA THR A 633 5.17 -1.77 -47.14
C THR A 633 6.35 -2.21 -48.01
N HIS A 634 7.06 -3.27 -47.62
CA HIS A 634 8.29 -3.71 -48.30
C HIS A 634 8.04 -4.69 -49.45
N LYS A 635 7.10 -5.64 -49.30
CA LYS A 635 6.91 -6.72 -50.28
C LYS A 635 5.77 -6.45 -51.25
N ARG A 636 4.65 -5.89 -50.77
CA ARG A 636 3.44 -5.69 -51.59
C ARG A 636 3.43 -4.32 -52.25
N LEU A 637 3.55 -3.26 -51.46
CA LEU A 637 3.57 -1.88 -51.95
C LEU A 637 4.90 -1.48 -52.60
N LYS A 638 6.00 -2.19 -52.29
CA LYS A 638 7.35 -1.93 -52.81
C LYS A 638 7.75 -0.45 -52.66
N CYS A 639 7.45 0.13 -51.49
CA CYS A 639 7.71 1.53 -51.23
C CYS A 639 9.22 1.86 -51.33
N PRO A 640 9.60 2.99 -51.96
CA PRO A 640 10.99 3.32 -52.21
C PRO A 640 11.71 3.66 -50.90
N LYS A 641 12.89 3.08 -50.67
CA LYS A 641 13.76 3.34 -49.50
C LYS A 641 14.37 4.75 -49.50
N HIS A 642 13.56 5.80 -49.56
CA HIS A 642 14.03 7.19 -49.47
C HIS A 642 14.07 7.64 -48.01
N PHE A 643 14.97 7.09 -47.19
CA PHE A 643 15.19 7.62 -45.84
C PHE A 643 16.65 7.52 -45.33
N GLU A 644 17.63 7.47 -46.25
CA GLU A 644 19.06 7.52 -45.90
C GLU A 644 19.72 8.91 -46.08
N ARG A 645 18.97 9.98 -46.35
CA ARG A 645 19.58 11.32 -46.53
C ARG A 645 18.92 12.39 -45.67
N SER A 646 19.37 12.47 -44.42
CA SER A 646 19.30 13.70 -43.63
C SER A 646 19.91 14.88 -44.43
N PRO A 647 19.38 16.12 -44.36
CA PRO A 647 19.92 17.29 -45.03
C PRO A 647 21.33 17.71 -44.55
N ARG A 648 21.86 17.12 -43.47
CA ARG A 648 23.18 17.50 -42.92
C ARG A 648 24.37 17.17 -43.83
N ASN A 649 24.23 16.28 -44.82
CA ASN A 649 25.34 15.89 -45.71
C ASN A 649 25.38 16.58 -47.08
N ARG A 650 24.50 17.55 -47.37
CA ARG A 650 24.58 18.32 -48.63
C ARG A 650 25.56 19.50 -48.60
N ARG A 651 26.05 19.94 -47.44
CA ARG A 651 27.03 21.04 -47.36
C ARG A 651 28.51 20.63 -47.50
N SER A 652 28.85 19.34 -47.59
CA SER A 652 30.26 18.91 -47.66
C SER A 652 30.73 18.39 -49.02
N ARG A 653 29.86 18.26 -50.03
CA ARG A 653 30.23 17.68 -51.34
C ARG A 653 30.24 18.68 -52.50
N ASP A 654 29.57 19.83 -52.39
CA ASP A 654 29.64 20.89 -53.42
C ASP A 654 30.76 21.94 -53.18
N ALA A 655 31.51 21.83 -52.08
CA ALA A 655 32.68 22.68 -51.80
C ALA A 655 34.03 22.09 -52.29
N ARG A 656 34.03 20.93 -52.98
CA ARG A 656 35.25 20.28 -53.52
C ARG A 656 35.30 20.20 -55.04
N ARG A 657 34.61 21.11 -55.71
CA ARG A 657 34.79 21.38 -57.15
C ARG A 657 34.73 22.89 -57.37
N HIS A 658 35.80 23.59 -57.03
CA HIS A 658 36.35 24.69 -57.83
C HIS A 658 37.61 25.28 -57.18
N VAL A 659 38.53 25.70 -58.06
CA VAL A 659 39.73 26.51 -57.84
C VAL A 659 40.97 25.79 -57.29
N ARG A 660 41.78 25.23 -58.21
CA ARG A 660 43.26 25.29 -58.09
C ARG A 660 43.70 26.63 -58.68
N PRO A 661 44.41 27.51 -57.95
CA PRO A 661 45.22 28.55 -58.57
C PRO A 661 46.64 28.01 -58.78
N THR A 662 47.06 27.99 -60.04
CA THR A 662 48.47 27.99 -60.44
C THR A 662 49.09 29.30 -60.00
N VAL A 663 50.09 29.27 -59.13
CA VAL A 663 50.99 30.42 -58.92
C VAL A 663 52.42 29.96 -59.12
N ASP A 664 52.97 30.52 -60.19
CA ASP A 664 54.30 30.38 -60.73
C ASP A 664 55.32 31.03 -59.77
N ARG A 665 56.35 30.28 -59.38
CA ARG A 665 57.49 30.82 -58.62
C ARG A 665 58.54 31.31 -59.61
N ARG A 666 58.59 32.62 -59.86
CA ARG A 666 59.80 33.29 -60.35
C ARG A 666 60.07 34.61 -59.64
N ARG A 667 61.12 34.56 -58.81
CA ARG A 667 62.23 35.51 -58.60
C ARG A 667 61.96 37.01 -58.37
N ILE A 668 62.52 37.46 -57.22
CA ILE A 668 63.47 38.59 -57.02
C ILE A 668 62.97 39.96 -57.48
N SER A 669 62.84 40.97 -56.63
CA SER A 669 63.87 41.60 -55.78
C SER A 669 63.26 42.33 -54.59
#